data_AF-A0A6J6BP41-F1
#
_entry.id   AF-A0A6J6BP41-F1
#
_cell.length_a   1.000
_cell.length_b   1.000
_cell.length_c   1.000
_cell.angle_alpha   90.00
_cell.angle_beta   90.00
_cell.angle_gamma   90.00
#
_symmetry.space_group_name_H-M   'P 1'
#
loop_
_entity.id
_entity.type
_entity.pdbx_description
1 polymer ?
#
loop_
_entity_poly.entity_id
_entity_poly.type
_entity_poly.pdbx_seq_one_letter_code
_entity_poly.pdbx_strand_id
1 'polypeptide(L)'
;MIQFMERAWRWLLRKGRVRRVTLKLNKWSEDLLLIGPRDLNPKFVAKLEAGIDPADLFVAHVRSSVEAKLRSQVRPVLQRLYEAESTKTLGALSFGTFLALDGLQVAAYKYFLEAGVQLSKKHATFEFYDAWLTVEPKKAEADLRKALGTGKDKLTNTQQLQLIKAVIKHRLDMKLSPLVYALADSEAAKKTLPVDEAAELKWWVGMFKNDEVKIKEIPNTVNFAVMDYNMLDTQRTSSNRGDYVQTLAALSNLVRFQNVKFVGEGDLAPYLTSLQSRVQPDRQVHGLKPVKVQPIQMHRDYSSGRKFPKNTWLISNGWFMHRAYQGEVDFPYAENILPIMISFHIQDAGVMNEKVAAELKKHGPIGCRDWTTVYRLRDYGVPAFFSGCATTTVGQVLPKAKFAGRIPKLAVVEAGRKWLKLRYLFMWKWFYIQIGDHVRAFSLVEGLEDARKMLTKYTKYGKVITKRLHCYLPARSMGLPVEFVPSNRSDVRFEGLLNLNEEQFNKIRNGIENKLEIVIGNILEGKSYEEVMKIWRELVQPDVDFAEAYCTNLEPIKESTINLPETYQKFKSHVVTLGKNKRGKDAVNIAFACDQNLQNELAVVIASVVRNTKRELNMHVLTRGLGDDYFAKLHKLFPTVNFQFHDFSGINYGADLNLMKHITVSTFDRLFLPRVLEDLDKVLYLDVDILVRSDVGKLFDLDVRKHVFAGKKSQLDGWANLIDIITRVSLTLPPAKAWALRRRAHATGALTADTYNAGILLLNLEIMRKENFIEENLYLVEELRLNDQDVMNLYSAGRALQINDDWNYVPTQDYSKNPKIVHWAGPGKPWKKQFALYQGEFNAIAAELKKK
;
A
#
# COMPACT_ATOMS: atom_id res chain seq x y z
N MET A 1 -14.78 62.21 25.89
CA MET A 1 -13.53 62.95 25.61
C MET A 1 -12.32 62.37 26.36
N ILE A 2 -12.44 61.98 27.63
CA ILE A 2 -11.33 61.38 28.41
C ILE A 2 -10.90 59.98 27.90
N GLN A 3 -11.83 59.13 27.43
CA GLN A 3 -11.48 57.84 26.81
C GLN A 3 -10.86 57.92 25.40
N PHE A 4 -10.91 59.08 24.73
CA PHE A 4 -10.28 59.27 23.43
C PHE A 4 -8.80 59.66 23.58
N MET A 5 -8.50 60.53 24.56
CA MET A 5 -7.13 60.92 24.91
C MET A 5 -6.30 59.74 25.45
N GLU A 6 -6.93 58.84 26.22
CA GLU A 6 -6.25 57.64 26.75
C GLU A 6 -5.95 56.61 25.65
N ARG A 7 -6.82 56.49 24.64
CA ARG A 7 -6.58 55.64 23.46
C ARG A 7 -5.55 56.26 22.50
N ALA A 8 -5.52 57.58 22.36
CA ALA A 8 -4.52 58.29 21.57
C ALA A 8 -3.11 58.18 22.18
N TRP A 9 -2.98 58.23 23.51
CA TRP A 9 -1.70 58.05 24.21
C TRP A 9 -1.19 56.60 24.15
N ARG A 10 -2.06 55.59 24.27
CA ARG A 10 -1.70 54.18 24.07
C ARG A 10 -1.37 53.84 22.60
N TRP A 11 -1.92 54.60 21.65
CA TRP A 11 -1.59 54.50 20.23
C TRP A 11 -0.23 55.15 19.91
N LEU A 12 0.13 56.26 20.56
CA LEU A 12 1.42 56.94 20.39
C LEU A 12 2.61 56.17 21.02
N LEU A 13 2.40 55.46 22.13
CA LEU A 13 3.46 54.65 22.78
C LEU A 13 3.79 53.33 22.05
N ARG A 14 2.96 52.88 21.10
CA ARG A 14 3.20 51.68 20.29
C ARG A 14 4.14 51.89 19.10
N LYS A 15 4.74 53.07 18.93
CA LYS A 15 5.64 53.39 17.81
C LYS A 15 7.09 53.69 18.19
N GLY A 16 7.56 53.25 19.36
CA GLY A 16 8.97 53.36 19.74
C GLY A 16 9.78 52.09 19.45
N ARG A 17 10.65 52.16 18.43
CA ARG A 17 11.76 51.20 18.14
C ARG A 17 11.43 49.76 17.72
N VAL A 18 10.73 49.56 16.61
CA VAL A 18 11.05 48.45 15.68
C VAL A 18 10.76 48.91 14.25
N ARG A 19 11.72 49.60 13.61
CA ARG A 19 11.55 50.05 12.21
C ARG A 19 12.74 49.82 11.28
N ARG A 20 13.71 48.99 11.69
CA ARG A 20 14.76 48.48 10.78
C ARG A 20 14.76 46.97 10.56
N VAL A 21 13.97 46.21 11.32
CA VAL A 21 13.84 44.74 11.14
C VAL A 21 12.54 44.38 10.38
N THR A 22 11.50 45.23 10.46
CA THR A 22 10.18 44.98 9.86
C THR A 22 10.14 45.10 8.33
N LEU A 23 11.12 45.76 7.70
CA LEU A 23 11.13 45.94 6.23
C LEU A 23 11.67 44.71 5.47
N LYS A 24 12.34 43.76 6.13
CA LYS A 24 12.68 42.46 5.54
C LYS A 24 11.63 41.37 5.81
N LEU A 25 10.71 41.61 6.74
CA LEU A 25 9.66 40.66 7.13
C LEU A 25 8.34 40.86 6.35
N ASN A 26 8.06 42.04 5.78
CA ASN A 26 6.75 42.33 5.20
C ASN A 26 6.33 41.40 4.06
N LYS A 27 7.22 41.02 3.15
CA LYS A 27 6.85 40.09 2.06
C LYS A 27 6.62 38.66 2.57
N TRP A 28 7.51 38.19 3.45
CA TRP A 28 7.41 36.85 4.05
C TRP A 28 6.17 36.71 4.95
N SER A 29 5.86 37.75 5.75
CA SER A 29 4.68 37.77 6.61
C SER A 29 3.38 37.96 5.82
N GLU A 30 3.38 38.74 4.75
CA GLU A 30 2.20 38.90 3.88
C GLU A 30 1.90 37.59 3.14
N ASP A 31 2.93 36.88 2.66
CA ASP A 31 2.78 35.54 2.05
C ASP A 31 2.26 34.50 3.07
N LEU A 32 2.67 34.62 4.34
CA LEU A 32 2.21 33.77 5.46
C LEU A 32 0.81 34.13 5.99
N LEU A 33 0.40 35.40 5.96
CA LEU A 33 -0.90 35.88 6.46
C LEU A 33 -2.02 35.67 5.44
N LEU A 34 -1.70 35.35 4.19
CA LEU A 34 -2.68 34.91 3.20
C LEU A 34 -3.00 33.41 3.33
N ILE A 35 -2.33 32.69 4.22
CA ILE A 35 -2.67 31.34 4.66
C ILE A 35 -3.86 31.49 5.63
N GLY A 36 -4.95 30.75 5.43
CA GLY A 36 -6.19 30.99 6.15
C GLY A 36 -6.02 30.88 7.67
N PRO A 37 -6.89 31.49 8.49
CA PRO A 37 -6.76 31.51 9.96
C PRO A 37 -6.82 30.13 10.65
N ARG A 38 -6.94 29.03 9.89
CA ARG A 38 -6.88 27.64 10.38
C ARG A 38 -5.60 26.90 10.01
N ASP A 39 -4.75 27.49 9.16
CA ASP A 39 -3.69 26.77 8.47
C ASP A 39 -2.34 26.86 9.19
N LEU A 40 -2.16 27.79 10.14
CA LEU A 40 -1.01 27.84 11.03
C LEU A 40 -1.46 28.13 12.47
N ASN A 41 -1.11 27.22 13.37
CA ASN A 41 -1.49 27.25 14.79
C ASN A 41 -0.82 28.44 15.51
N PRO A 42 -1.48 29.18 16.43
CA PRO A 42 -0.82 30.19 17.27
C PRO A 42 0.45 29.70 17.98
N LYS A 43 0.52 28.41 18.31
CA LYS A 43 1.74 27.76 18.85
C LYS A 43 2.91 27.73 17.86
N PHE A 44 2.64 27.69 16.56
CA PHE A 44 3.65 27.74 15.50
C PHE A 44 4.24 29.14 15.39
N VAL A 45 3.39 30.18 15.43
CA VAL A 45 3.81 31.59 15.41
C VAL A 45 4.64 31.91 16.67
N ALA A 46 4.19 31.49 17.86
CA ALA A 46 4.94 31.67 19.10
C ALA A 46 6.33 30.99 19.08
N LYS A 47 6.46 29.86 18.36
CA LYS A 47 7.74 29.16 18.19
C LYS A 47 8.69 29.86 17.21
N LEU A 48 8.16 30.48 16.15
CA LEU A 48 8.93 31.37 15.28
C LEU A 48 9.42 32.59 16.04
N GLU A 49 8.54 33.19 16.87
CA GLU A 49 8.88 34.32 17.75
C GLU A 49 9.94 33.94 18.80
N ALA A 50 10.01 32.67 19.19
CA ALA A 50 11.03 32.11 20.08
C ALA A 50 12.38 31.82 19.38
N GLY A 51 12.53 32.13 18.09
CA GLY A 51 13.80 32.02 17.35
C GLY A 51 14.15 30.61 16.87
N ILE A 52 13.19 29.67 16.85
CA ILE A 52 13.41 28.35 16.26
C ILE A 52 13.54 28.49 14.73
N ASP A 53 14.49 27.77 14.14
CA ASP A 53 14.72 27.76 12.69
C ASP A 53 13.41 27.39 11.95
N PRO A 54 12.92 28.25 11.02
CA PRO A 54 11.71 27.96 10.25
C PRO A 54 11.76 26.61 9.54
N ALA A 55 12.93 26.16 9.07
CA ALA A 55 13.08 24.86 8.41
C ALA A 55 12.68 23.70 9.33
N ASP A 56 13.15 23.71 10.58
CA ASP A 56 12.81 22.68 11.57
C ASP A 56 11.31 22.70 11.91
N LEU A 57 10.72 23.89 12.02
CA LEU A 57 9.30 24.04 12.32
C LEU A 57 8.40 23.50 11.21
N PHE A 58 8.69 23.84 9.96
CA PHE A 58 7.87 23.36 8.84
C PHE A 58 8.04 21.86 8.61
N VAL A 59 9.26 21.31 8.70
CA VAL A 59 9.48 19.86 8.61
C VAL A 59 8.71 19.12 9.71
N ALA A 60 8.78 19.59 10.96
CA ALA A 60 8.03 19.01 12.07
C ALA A 60 6.50 19.14 11.89
N HIS A 61 6.03 20.27 11.37
CA HIS A 61 4.62 20.47 11.06
C HIS A 61 4.13 19.51 9.97
N VAL A 62 4.92 19.29 8.92
CA VAL A 62 4.61 18.32 7.86
C VAL A 62 4.52 16.91 8.43
N ARG A 63 5.54 16.46 9.19
CA ARG A 63 5.56 15.13 9.85
C ARG A 63 4.30 14.89 10.69
N SER A 64 4.02 15.80 11.62
CA SER A 64 2.85 15.70 12.52
C SER A 64 1.51 15.78 11.79
N SER A 65 1.42 16.57 10.71
CA SER A 65 0.18 16.69 9.94
C SER A 65 -0.09 15.47 9.06
N VAL A 66 0.96 14.86 8.49
CA VAL A 66 0.84 13.60 7.76
C VAL A 66 0.41 12.49 8.72
N GLU A 67 1.00 12.41 9.91
CA GLU A 67 0.62 11.47 10.98
C GLU A 67 -0.86 11.67 11.39
N ALA A 68 -1.29 12.92 11.53
CA ALA A 68 -2.68 13.29 11.84
C ALA A 68 -3.66 13.11 10.65
N LYS A 69 -3.21 12.60 9.49
CA LYS A 69 -4.01 12.41 8.27
C LYS A 69 -4.60 13.71 7.69
N LEU A 70 -3.93 14.84 7.88
CA LEU A 70 -4.35 16.16 7.41
C LEU A 70 -3.72 16.55 6.05
N ARG A 71 -3.33 15.55 5.24
CA ARG A 71 -2.60 15.74 3.97
C ARG A 71 -3.27 16.74 3.02
N SER A 72 -4.59 16.68 2.90
CA SER A 72 -5.38 17.56 2.02
C SER A 72 -5.41 19.03 2.44
N GLN A 73 -5.13 19.33 3.72
CA GLN A 73 -5.12 20.68 4.27
C GLN A 73 -3.73 21.30 4.20
N VAL A 74 -2.68 20.51 4.45
CA VAL A 74 -1.29 20.98 4.44
C VAL A 74 -0.76 21.20 3.02
N ARG A 75 -1.16 20.34 2.07
CA ARG A 75 -0.64 20.37 0.71
C ARG A 75 -0.78 21.74 -0.01
N PRO A 76 -1.96 22.40 -0.01
CA PRO A 76 -2.10 23.73 -0.61
C PRO A 76 -1.14 24.78 -0.01
N VAL A 77 -0.90 24.71 1.30
CA VAL A 77 0.01 25.62 2.01
C VAL A 77 1.45 25.44 1.53
N LEU A 78 1.91 24.20 1.42
CA LEU A 78 3.27 23.90 0.96
C LEU A 78 3.48 24.31 -0.50
N GLN A 79 2.50 24.06 -1.36
CA GLN A 79 2.54 24.49 -2.76
C GLN A 79 2.60 26.02 -2.88
N ARG A 80 1.84 26.75 -2.06
CA ARG A 80 1.90 28.20 -2.03
C ARG A 80 3.26 28.74 -1.61
N LEU A 81 3.86 28.13 -0.58
CA LEU A 81 5.21 28.48 -0.14
C LEU A 81 6.25 28.20 -1.22
N TYR A 82 6.06 27.15 -2.03
CA TYR A 82 6.96 26.83 -3.12
C TYR A 82 6.82 27.79 -4.32
N GLU A 83 5.61 28.23 -4.65
CA GLU A 83 5.34 29.17 -5.76
C GLU A 83 6.00 30.54 -5.55
N ALA A 84 6.04 31.04 -4.31
CA ALA A 84 6.58 32.36 -4.00
C ALA A 84 8.12 32.35 -3.90
N GLU A 85 8.79 33.20 -4.69
CA GLU A 85 10.26 33.27 -4.76
C GLU A 85 10.92 33.54 -3.39
N SER A 86 10.27 34.33 -2.51
CA SER A 86 10.72 34.63 -1.15
C SER A 86 10.76 33.40 -0.22
N THR A 87 9.91 32.41 -0.47
CA THR A 87 9.76 31.22 0.39
C THR A 87 10.12 29.92 -0.32
N LYS A 88 10.53 29.99 -1.59
CA LYS A 88 10.71 28.85 -2.48
C LYS A 88 11.62 27.76 -1.92
N THR A 89 12.75 28.13 -1.32
CA THR A 89 13.68 27.18 -0.68
C THR A 89 13.01 26.40 0.47
N LEU A 90 12.28 27.11 1.33
CA LEU A 90 11.55 26.50 2.45
C LEU A 90 10.35 25.69 1.97
N GLY A 91 9.65 26.18 0.95
CA GLY A 91 8.58 25.46 0.26
C GLY A 91 9.07 24.16 -0.37
N ALA A 92 10.23 24.19 -1.05
CA ALA A 92 10.85 23.02 -1.65
C ALA A 92 11.27 21.98 -0.59
N LEU A 93 11.89 22.42 0.52
CA LEU A 93 12.26 21.54 1.63
C LEU A 93 11.03 20.84 2.25
N SER A 94 10.00 21.63 2.54
CA SER A 94 8.80 21.16 3.24
C SER A 94 7.91 20.31 2.33
N PHE A 95 7.80 20.68 1.05
CA PHE A 95 7.07 19.90 0.06
C PHE A 95 7.80 18.61 -0.33
N GLY A 96 9.13 18.65 -0.44
CA GLY A 96 9.96 17.45 -0.58
C GLY A 96 9.76 16.48 0.59
N THR A 97 9.73 16.99 1.82
CA THR A 97 9.40 16.20 3.02
C THR A 97 7.99 15.59 2.93
N PHE A 98 7.00 16.37 2.51
CA PHE A 98 5.63 15.88 2.33
C PHE A 98 5.56 14.74 1.32
N LEU A 99 6.21 14.89 0.17
CA LEU A 99 6.24 13.89 -0.90
C LEU A 99 6.98 12.62 -0.47
N ALA A 100 8.10 12.74 0.25
CA ALA A 100 8.83 11.59 0.78
C ALA A 100 7.95 10.76 1.75
N LEU A 101 7.19 11.43 2.62
CA LEU A 101 6.24 10.78 3.53
C LEU A 101 5.00 10.21 2.83
N ASP A 102 4.71 10.66 1.60
CA ASP A 102 3.65 10.12 0.73
C ASP A 102 4.16 9.02 -0.21
N GLY A 103 5.45 8.63 -0.11
CA GLY A 103 6.08 7.57 -0.90
C GLY A 103 6.67 8.01 -2.25
N LEU A 104 6.61 9.30 -2.58
CA LEU A 104 6.99 9.84 -3.88
C LEU A 104 8.47 10.28 -3.92
N GLN A 105 9.36 9.30 -3.74
CA GLN A 105 10.79 9.53 -3.50
C GLN A 105 11.50 10.27 -4.64
N VAL A 106 11.15 9.98 -5.90
CA VAL A 106 11.78 10.62 -7.07
C VAL A 106 11.48 12.12 -7.10
N ALA A 107 10.23 12.52 -6.87
CA ALA A 107 9.84 13.92 -6.81
C ALA A 107 10.42 14.59 -5.57
N ALA A 108 10.32 13.94 -4.41
CA ALA A 108 10.87 14.43 -3.14
C ALA A 108 12.36 14.76 -3.25
N TYR A 109 13.17 13.85 -3.83
CA TYR A 109 14.60 14.05 -4.02
C TYR A 109 14.90 15.31 -4.83
N LYS A 110 14.19 15.54 -5.94
CA LYS A 110 14.38 16.72 -6.79
C LYS A 110 14.01 18.02 -6.06
N TYR A 111 12.93 18.01 -5.27
CA TYR A 111 12.58 19.15 -4.40
C TYR A 111 13.65 19.41 -3.32
N PHE A 112 14.22 18.36 -2.72
CA PHE A 112 15.32 18.53 -1.76
C PHE A 112 16.61 19.08 -2.39
N LEU A 113 16.90 18.72 -3.64
CA LEU A 113 18.02 19.32 -4.37
C LEU A 113 17.78 20.81 -4.64
N GLU A 114 16.54 21.20 -4.97
CA GLU A 114 16.18 22.60 -5.16
C GLU A 114 16.22 23.41 -3.85
N ALA A 115 15.86 22.80 -2.72
CA ALA A 115 16.03 23.39 -1.39
C ALA A 115 17.50 23.55 -0.99
N GLY A 116 18.40 22.76 -1.59
CA GLY A 116 19.82 22.72 -1.29
C GLY A 116 20.21 21.55 -0.39
N VAL A 117 21.21 20.77 -0.85
CA VAL A 117 21.64 19.51 -0.22
C VAL A 117 21.96 19.65 1.27
N GLN A 118 22.71 20.68 1.67
CA GLN A 118 23.13 20.84 3.07
C GLN A 118 21.94 21.19 3.98
N LEU A 119 20.99 21.99 3.49
CA LEU A 119 19.77 22.32 4.20
C LEU A 119 18.92 21.06 4.41
N SER A 120 18.71 20.30 3.33
CA SER A 120 17.94 19.05 3.35
C SER A 120 18.57 18.01 4.29
N LYS A 121 19.89 17.80 4.24
CA LYS A 121 20.60 16.92 5.17
C LYS A 121 20.46 17.33 6.63
N LYS A 122 20.40 18.64 6.91
CA LYS A 122 20.33 19.16 8.28
C LYS A 122 18.93 19.04 8.88
N HIS A 123 17.90 19.43 8.13
CA HIS A 123 16.55 19.64 8.66
C HIS A 123 15.56 18.52 8.32
N ALA A 124 15.77 17.81 7.20
CA ALA A 124 14.95 16.69 6.75
C ALA A 124 15.81 15.42 6.58
N THR A 125 16.68 15.14 7.56
CA THR A 125 17.76 14.14 7.45
C THR A 125 17.25 12.78 7.00
N PHE A 126 16.26 12.20 7.68
CA PHE A 126 15.73 10.89 7.31
C PHE A 126 15.12 10.89 5.90
N GLU A 127 14.19 11.81 5.62
CA GLU A 127 13.46 11.87 4.36
C GLU A 127 14.36 12.16 3.17
N PHE A 128 15.39 13.01 3.35
CA PHE A 128 16.37 13.29 2.31
C PHE A 128 17.19 12.05 1.96
N TYR A 129 17.76 11.37 2.96
CA TYR A 129 18.54 10.15 2.70
C TYR A 129 17.68 9.00 2.20
N ASP A 130 16.43 8.89 2.66
CA ASP A 130 15.48 7.91 2.14
C ASP A 130 15.21 8.12 0.63
N ALA A 131 14.92 9.36 0.25
CA ALA A 131 14.72 9.72 -1.15
C ALA A 131 16.00 9.54 -1.98
N TRP A 132 17.15 9.93 -1.43
CA TRP A 132 18.44 9.82 -2.12
C TRP A 132 18.91 8.37 -2.28
N LEU A 133 18.74 7.52 -1.26
CA LEU A 133 19.04 6.08 -1.35
C LEU A 133 18.14 5.38 -2.36
N THR A 134 16.89 5.84 -2.52
CA THR A 134 15.97 5.31 -3.54
C THR A 134 16.39 5.69 -4.97
N VAL A 135 16.85 6.93 -5.19
CA VAL A 135 17.16 7.47 -6.53
C VAL A 135 18.61 7.21 -6.96
N GLU A 136 19.57 7.38 -6.06
CA GLU A 136 21.01 7.21 -6.31
C GLU A 136 21.71 6.42 -5.18
N PRO A 137 21.37 5.12 -4.99
CA PRO A 137 21.76 4.34 -3.81
C PRO A 137 23.27 4.37 -3.52
N LYS A 138 24.11 4.17 -4.53
CA LYS A 138 25.57 4.11 -4.38
C LYS A 138 26.18 5.42 -3.85
N LYS A 139 25.71 6.58 -4.35
CA LYS A 139 26.22 7.90 -3.93
C LYS A 139 25.73 8.24 -2.53
N ALA A 140 24.44 8.00 -2.27
CA ALA A 140 23.83 8.25 -0.98
C ALA A 140 24.48 7.39 0.12
N GLU A 141 24.73 6.11 -0.15
CA GLU A 141 25.39 5.19 0.78
C GLU A 141 26.82 5.63 1.11
N ALA A 142 27.61 6.05 0.10
CA ALA A 142 28.98 6.52 0.34
C ALA A 142 29.00 7.77 1.25
N ASP A 143 28.08 8.70 1.04
CA ASP A 143 27.93 9.89 1.87
C ASP A 143 27.45 9.56 3.29
N LEU A 144 26.47 8.66 3.41
CA LEU A 144 25.95 8.17 4.70
C LEU A 144 27.04 7.49 5.52
N ARG A 145 27.85 6.60 4.91
CA ARG A 145 28.98 5.93 5.58
C ARG A 145 30.01 6.94 6.09
N LYS A 146 30.30 7.99 5.32
CA LYS A 146 31.18 9.08 5.76
C LYS A 146 30.56 9.85 6.94
N ALA A 147 29.26 10.14 6.88
CA ALA A 147 28.55 10.87 7.93
C ALA A 147 28.50 10.10 9.26
N LEU A 148 28.20 8.80 9.25
CA LEU A 148 28.18 7.94 10.45
C LEU A 148 29.58 7.49 10.91
N GLY A 149 30.58 7.55 10.02
CA GLY A 149 31.97 7.24 10.33
C GLY A 149 32.73 8.47 10.84
N THR A 150 33.53 9.09 9.97
CA THR A 150 34.42 10.22 10.33
C THR A 150 33.70 11.53 10.57
N GLY A 151 32.44 11.66 10.12
CA GLY A 151 31.61 12.86 10.28
C GLY A 151 30.73 12.87 11.53
N LYS A 152 30.69 11.79 12.32
CA LYS A 152 29.65 11.57 13.34
C LYS A 152 29.60 12.66 14.41
N ASP A 153 30.75 13.20 14.80
CA ASP A 153 30.87 14.20 15.87
C ASP A 153 30.26 15.57 15.47
N LYS A 154 29.99 15.77 14.17
CA LYS A 154 29.30 16.96 13.64
C LYS A 154 27.78 16.80 13.60
N LEU A 155 27.26 15.60 13.86
CA LEU A 155 25.84 15.30 13.84
C LEU A 155 25.24 15.37 15.25
N THR A 156 24.01 15.85 15.33
CA THR A 156 23.23 15.72 16.57
C THR A 156 22.82 14.25 16.80
N ASN A 157 22.47 13.88 18.04
CA ASN A 157 22.02 12.52 18.33
C ASN A 157 20.76 12.15 17.51
N THR A 158 19.84 13.10 17.30
CA THR A 158 18.66 12.92 16.43
C THR A 158 19.08 12.64 14.98
N GLN A 159 20.05 13.37 14.44
CA GLN A 159 20.53 13.13 13.08
C GLN A 159 21.21 11.75 12.94
N GLN A 160 22.05 11.36 13.92
CA GLN A 160 22.66 10.03 13.92
C GLN A 160 21.60 8.93 13.96
N LEU A 161 20.58 9.06 14.82
CA LEU A 161 19.47 8.13 14.90
C LEU A 161 18.71 8.03 13.58
N GLN A 162 18.41 9.17 12.93
CA GLN A 162 17.73 9.22 11.63
C GLN A 162 18.56 8.59 10.50
N LEU A 163 19.87 8.74 10.50
CA LEU A 163 20.75 8.05 9.55
C LEU A 163 20.78 6.53 9.80
N ILE A 164 20.85 6.09 11.06
CA ILE A 164 20.76 4.66 11.42
C ILE A 164 19.42 4.08 10.96
N LYS A 165 18.30 4.81 11.11
CA LYS A 165 17.00 4.41 10.54
C LYS A 165 17.07 4.20 9.03
N ALA A 166 17.74 5.10 8.29
CA ALA A 166 17.92 4.96 6.85
C ALA A 166 18.75 3.71 6.49
N VAL A 167 19.81 3.40 7.26
CA VAL A 167 20.59 2.15 7.13
C VAL A 167 19.69 0.92 7.30
N ILE A 168 18.85 0.91 8.33
CA ILE A 168 17.94 -0.21 8.61
C ILE A 168 16.90 -0.35 7.50
N LYS A 169 16.25 0.75 7.09
CA LYS A 169 15.23 0.77 6.05
C LYS A 169 15.75 0.21 4.71
N HIS A 170 16.93 0.64 4.30
CA HIS A 170 17.56 0.27 3.03
C HIS A 170 18.47 -0.96 3.12
N ARG A 171 18.52 -1.63 4.29
CA ARG A 171 19.33 -2.82 4.55
C ARG A 171 20.78 -2.71 4.09
N LEU A 172 21.40 -1.54 4.31
CA LEU A 172 22.78 -1.31 3.88
C LEU A 172 23.74 -2.21 4.68
N ASP A 173 24.78 -2.72 4.03
CA ASP A 173 25.77 -3.62 4.65
C ASP A 173 26.69 -2.87 5.63
N MET A 174 26.15 -2.58 6.81
CA MET A 174 26.79 -1.83 7.89
C MET A 174 26.59 -2.55 9.21
N LYS A 175 27.65 -2.64 10.02
CA LYS A 175 27.54 -3.16 11.39
C LYS A 175 26.75 -2.17 12.25
N LEU A 176 25.47 -2.47 12.48
CA LEU A 176 24.54 -1.62 13.22
C LEU A 176 24.85 -1.54 14.72
N SER A 177 25.18 -2.66 15.37
CA SER A 177 25.42 -2.73 16.81
C SER A 177 26.44 -1.68 17.32
N PRO A 178 27.66 -1.56 16.72
CA PRO A 178 28.62 -0.53 17.14
C PRO A 178 28.10 0.91 17.00
N LEU A 179 27.30 1.19 15.97
CA LEU A 179 26.72 2.52 15.75
C LEU A 179 25.66 2.83 16.81
N VAL A 180 24.82 1.84 17.14
CA VAL A 180 23.77 1.97 18.14
C VAL A 180 24.35 2.14 19.54
N TYR A 181 25.35 1.35 19.93
CA TYR A 181 25.99 1.50 21.24
C TYR A 181 26.72 2.84 21.37
N ALA A 182 27.45 3.29 20.34
CA ALA A 182 28.10 4.59 20.36
C ALA A 182 27.10 5.75 20.50
N LEU A 183 25.94 5.65 19.84
CA LEU A 183 24.86 6.63 19.99
C LEU A 183 24.24 6.57 21.39
N ALA A 184 24.05 5.38 21.96
CA ALA A 184 23.56 5.20 23.32
C ALA A 184 24.49 5.82 24.37
N ASP A 185 25.81 5.67 24.20
CA ASP A 185 26.80 6.31 25.07
C ASP A 185 26.76 7.85 24.95
N SER A 186 26.70 8.37 23.72
CA SER A 186 26.55 9.81 23.46
C SER A 186 25.26 10.37 24.08
N GLU A 187 24.15 9.65 23.99
CA GLU A 187 22.87 10.07 24.55
C GLU A 187 22.82 9.97 26.07
N ALA A 188 23.44 8.95 26.66
CA ALA A 188 23.60 8.86 28.11
C ALA A 188 24.36 10.08 28.67
N ALA A 189 25.36 10.58 27.94
CA ALA A 189 26.15 11.75 28.30
C ALA A 189 25.40 13.08 28.08
N LYS A 190 24.67 13.23 26.97
CA LYS A 190 24.11 14.53 26.54
C LYS A 190 22.61 14.71 26.81
N LYS A 191 21.82 13.63 26.81
CA LYS A 191 20.35 13.61 26.99
C LYS A 191 19.62 14.60 26.08
N THR A 192 19.81 14.45 24.77
CA THR A 192 19.31 15.39 23.75
C THR A 192 18.16 14.85 22.90
N LEU A 193 17.94 13.53 22.91
CA LEU A 193 16.88 12.93 22.10
C LEU A 193 15.48 13.25 22.68
N PRO A 194 14.49 13.51 21.82
CA PRO A 194 13.08 13.46 22.19
C PRO A 194 12.70 12.10 22.80
N VAL A 195 11.65 12.08 23.62
CA VAL A 195 11.20 10.88 24.37
C VAL A 195 11.01 9.66 23.46
N ASP A 196 10.36 9.83 22.31
CA ASP A 196 10.07 8.73 21.39
C ASP A 196 11.35 8.20 20.72
N GLU A 197 12.28 9.08 20.34
CA GLU A 197 13.57 8.70 19.76
C GLU A 197 14.48 8.02 20.81
N ALA A 198 14.45 8.48 22.06
CA ALA A 198 15.17 7.84 23.17
C ALA A 198 14.61 6.44 23.48
N ALA A 199 13.29 6.26 23.41
CA ALA A 199 12.64 4.96 23.59
C ALA A 199 13.03 3.97 22.48
N GLU A 200 13.12 4.45 21.24
CA GLU A 200 13.56 3.66 20.09
C GLU A 200 15.04 3.26 20.18
N LEU A 201 15.92 4.19 20.58
CA LEU A 201 17.32 3.86 20.83
C LEU A 201 17.46 2.78 21.92
N LYS A 202 16.70 2.90 23.01
CA LYS A 202 16.67 1.89 24.07
C LYS A 202 16.18 0.54 23.56
N TRP A 203 15.19 0.53 22.66
CA TRP A 203 14.70 -0.69 22.01
C TRP A 203 15.80 -1.36 21.18
N TRP A 204 16.52 -0.60 20.35
CA TRP A 204 17.64 -1.14 19.57
C TRP A 204 18.71 -1.75 20.46
N VAL A 205 19.13 -1.05 21.52
CA VAL A 205 20.12 -1.57 22.49
C VAL A 205 19.66 -2.91 23.08
N GLY A 206 18.37 -3.05 23.43
CA GLY A 206 17.80 -4.31 23.92
C GLY A 206 17.84 -5.44 22.89
N MET A 207 17.47 -5.15 21.64
CA MET A 207 17.51 -6.12 20.53
C MET A 207 18.93 -6.63 20.28
N PHE A 208 19.91 -5.74 20.12
CA PHE A 208 21.30 -6.13 19.85
C PHE A 208 21.92 -6.92 21.01
N LYS A 209 21.64 -6.54 22.26
CA LYS A 209 22.11 -7.29 23.43
C LYS A 209 21.63 -8.75 23.42
N ASN A 210 20.38 -8.99 23.00
CA ASN A 210 19.81 -10.34 22.93
C ASN A 210 20.35 -11.14 21.74
N ASP A 211 20.57 -10.48 20.60
CA ASP A 211 20.99 -11.13 19.35
C ASP A 211 22.49 -11.43 19.27
N GLU A 212 23.32 -10.70 20.02
CA GLU A 212 24.75 -11.00 20.15
C GLU A 212 25.04 -12.24 21.01
N VAL A 213 24.05 -12.76 21.73
CA VAL A 213 24.18 -14.00 22.51
C VAL A 213 24.34 -15.19 21.55
N LYS A 214 25.55 -15.77 21.53
CA LYS A 214 25.86 -16.93 20.70
C LYS A 214 25.05 -18.14 21.14
N ILE A 215 24.29 -18.72 20.22
CA ILE A 215 23.57 -19.97 20.47
C ILE A 215 24.58 -21.11 20.62
N LYS A 216 24.51 -21.83 21.74
CA LYS A 216 25.33 -22.99 22.00
C LYS A 216 24.90 -24.16 21.13
N GLU A 217 25.84 -24.75 20.40
CA GLU A 217 25.62 -26.00 19.67
C GLU A 217 25.65 -27.18 20.66
N ILE A 218 24.59 -28.00 20.66
CA ILE A 218 24.48 -29.17 21.53
C ILE A 218 24.70 -30.43 20.67
N PRO A 219 25.61 -31.34 21.03
CA PRO A 219 25.83 -32.57 20.27
C PRO A 219 24.59 -33.49 20.28
N ASN A 220 24.36 -34.17 19.15
CA ASN A 220 23.26 -35.13 18.98
C ASN A 220 21.87 -34.55 19.27
N THR A 221 21.62 -33.31 18.83
CA THR A 221 20.33 -32.64 18.93
C THR A 221 19.83 -32.15 17.58
N VAL A 222 18.51 -32.22 17.39
CA VAL A 222 17.84 -31.58 16.26
C VAL A 222 17.48 -30.14 16.65
N ASN A 223 17.92 -29.17 15.86
CA ASN A 223 17.65 -27.76 16.09
C ASN A 223 16.32 -27.35 15.46
N PHE A 224 15.46 -26.68 16.21
CA PHE A 224 14.21 -26.11 15.70
C PHE A 224 14.12 -24.61 16.04
N ALA A 225 14.04 -23.77 15.01
CA ALA A 225 13.72 -22.36 15.17
C ALA A 225 12.24 -22.18 15.54
N VAL A 226 11.98 -21.24 16.45
CA VAL A 226 10.66 -20.89 16.98
C VAL A 226 10.44 -19.40 16.76
N MET A 227 9.40 -19.07 15.98
CA MET A 227 9.12 -17.71 15.56
C MET A 227 8.68 -16.81 16.72
N ASP A 228 9.36 -15.68 16.82
CA ASP A 228 8.97 -14.49 17.56
C ASP A 228 8.84 -13.31 16.59
N TYR A 229 8.25 -12.19 17.03
CA TYR A 229 7.74 -11.15 16.14
C TYR A 229 8.32 -9.76 16.40
N ASN A 230 9.48 -9.70 17.06
CA ASN A 230 10.24 -8.47 17.24
C ASN A 230 11.07 -8.13 16.01
N MET A 231 11.32 -6.83 15.82
CA MET A 231 12.16 -6.28 14.77
C MET A 231 12.75 -4.93 15.23
N LEU A 232 13.70 -4.37 14.48
CA LEU A 232 14.34 -3.11 14.85
C LEU A 232 13.38 -1.91 14.86
N ASP A 233 12.35 -1.92 14.00
CA ASP A 233 11.28 -0.92 14.01
C ASP A 233 10.23 -1.27 15.06
N THR A 234 10.30 -0.60 16.21
CA THR A 234 9.40 -0.84 17.34
C THR A 234 7.93 -0.59 17.00
N GLN A 235 7.62 0.33 16.07
CA GLN A 235 6.24 0.61 15.67
C GLN A 235 5.67 -0.49 14.77
N ARG A 236 6.53 -1.25 14.09
CA ARG A 236 6.17 -2.39 13.22
C ARG A 236 6.29 -3.76 13.88
N THR A 237 6.99 -3.88 15.01
CA THR A 237 6.94 -5.06 15.89
C THR A 237 5.50 -5.49 16.16
N SER A 238 5.23 -6.78 16.36
CA SER A 238 3.84 -7.22 16.54
C SER A 238 3.21 -6.66 17.81
N SER A 239 2.02 -6.07 17.68
CA SER A 239 1.12 -5.74 18.78
C SER A 239 -0.06 -6.72 18.88
N ASN A 240 -0.01 -7.84 18.14
CA ASN A 240 -1.13 -8.75 17.93
C ASN A 240 -0.86 -10.12 18.58
N ARG A 241 -1.65 -10.46 19.61
CA ARG A 241 -1.58 -11.78 20.27
C ARG A 241 -1.81 -12.94 19.31
N GLY A 242 -2.51 -12.70 18.20
CA GLY A 242 -2.76 -13.69 17.17
C GLY A 242 -1.50 -14.19 16.47
N ASP A 243 -0.39 -13.47 16.54
CA ASP A 243 0.88 -13.93 15.97
C ASP A 243 1.48 -15.03 16.86
N TYR A 244 1.53 -14.83 18.18
CA TYR A 244 1.90 -15.91 19.13
C TYR A 244 0.96 -17.14 19.05
N VAL A 245 -0.30 -16.97 18.66
CA VAL A 245 -1.19 -18.10 18.36
C VAL A 245 -0.72 -18.90 17.14
N GLN A 246 -0.11 -18.26 16.13
CA GLN A 246 0.49 -18.95 14.99
C GLN A 246 1.73 -19.75 15.41
N THR A 247 2.63 -19.16 16.20
CA THR A 247 3.78 -19.88 16.78
C THR A 247 3.31 -21.07 17.62
N LEU A 248 2.32 -20.85 18.50
CA LEU A 248 1.74 -21.92 19.32
C LEU A 248 1.14 -23.04 18.46
N ALA A 249 0.51 -22.71 17.34
CA ALA A 249 -0.03 -23.70 16.41
C ALA A 249 1.07 -24.50 15.70
N ALA A 250 2.15 -23.87 15.25
CA ALA A 250 3.31 -24.59 14.71
C ALA A 250 3.90 -25.55 15.76
N LEU A 251 4.15 -25.03 16.97
CA LEU A 251 4.66 -25.81 18.09
C LEU A 251 3.74 -26.97 18.48
N SER A 252 2.41 -26.81 18.37
CA SER A 252 1.44 -27.88 18.66
C SER A 252 1.67 -29.14 17.82
N ASN A 253 2.25 -29.00 16.62
CA ASN A 253 2.59 -30.12 15.74
C ASN A 253 3.97 -30.75 16.06
N LEU A 254 4.86 -30.05 16.76
CA LEU A 254 6.13 -30.59 17.23
C LEU A 254 5.99 -31.27 18.60
N VAL A 255 5.28 -30.64 19.54
CA VAL A 255 5.17 -31.17 20.92
C VAL A 255 4.29 -32.42 21.04
N ARG A 256 3.55 -32.79 19.99
CA ARG A 256 2.78 -34.05 19.96
C ARG A 256 3.65 -35.30 19.90
N PHE A 257 4.91 -35.20 19.48
CA PHE A 257 5.87 -36.30 19.48
C PHE A 257 6.39 -36.58 20.89
N GLN A 258 6.04 -37.74 21.46
CA GLN A 258 6.37 -38.06 22.87
C GLN A 258 7.77 -38.65 23.05
N ASN A 259 8.47 -38.97 21.96
CA ASN A 259 9.88 -39.39 21.96
C ASN A 259 10.86 -38.21 22.07
N VAL A 260 10.37 -36.96 22.03
CA VAL A 260 11.20 -35.75 22.05
C VAL A 260 11.50 -35.31 23.48
N LYS A 261 12.79 -35.12 23.78
CA LYS A 261 13.28 -34.42 24.98
C LYS A 261 13.80 -33.03 24.59
N PHE A 262 13.13 -31.97 25.04
CA PHE A 262 13.60 -30.61 24.80
C PHE A 262 14.81 -30.27 25.68
N VAL A 263 15.85 -29.69 25.07
CA VAL A 263 17.11 -29.30 25.71
C VAL A 263 17.52 -27.91 25.25
N GLY A 264 18.35 -27.20 26.01
CA GLY A 264 18.81 -25.85 25.65
C GLY A 264 18.88 -24.92 26.86
N GLU A 265 19.44 -23.74 26.63
CA GLU A 265 19.52 -22.68 27.62
C GLU A 265 18.27 -21.76 27.54
N GLY A 266 17.89 -21.16 28.66
CA GLY A 266 16.73 -20.27 28.75
C GLY A 266 15.38 -20.97 28.95
N ASP A 267 14.30 -20.20 28.90
CA ASP A 267 12.96 -20.64 29.36
C ASP A 267 12.18 -21.43 28.30
N LEU A 268 12.64 -21.46 27.05
CA LEU A 268 11.90 -22.05 25.94
C LEU A 268 11.82 -23.58 26.01
N ALA A 269 12.93 -24.27 26.29
CA ALA A 269 12.93 -25.73 26.40
C ALA A 269 12.10 -26.25 27.60
N PRO A 270 12.19 -25.67 28.82
CA PRO A 270 11.27 -25.98 29.91
C PRO A 270 9.80 -25.71 29.55
N TYR A 271 9.52 -24.60 28.87
CA TYR A 271 8.16 -24.27 28.43
C TYR A 271 7.60 -25.31 27.46
N LEU A 272 8.37 -25.74 26.45
CA LEU A 272 7.92 -26.76 25.50
C LEU A 272 7.71 -28.12 26.17
N THR A 273 8.53 -28.47 27.17
CA THR A 273 8.32 -29.68 27.98
C THR A 273 6.98 -29.61 28.74
N SER A 274 6.67 -28.46 29.35
CA SER A 274 5.37 -28.22 29.99
C SER A 274 4.22 -28.28 28.97
N LEU A 275 4.41 -27.76 27.76
CA LEU A 275 3.42 -27.78 26.69
C LEU A 275 3.16 -29.21 26.16
N GLN A 276 4.21 -30.02 25.99
CA GLN A 276 4.13 -31.42 25.57
C GLN A 276 3.26 -32.24 26.54
N SER A 277 3.39 -32.01 27.85
CA SER A 277 2.54 -32.69 28.86
C SER A 277 1.03 -32.37 28.74
N ARG A 278 0.67 -31.33 27.99
CA ARG A 278 -0.72 -30.86 27.82
C ARG A 278 -1.35 -31.34 26.50
N VAL A 279 -0.59 -32.07 25.67
CA VAL A 279 -1.11 -32.60 24.41
C VAL A 279 -2.23 -33.60 24.70
N GLN A 280 -3.36 -33.43 24.02
CA GLN A 280 -4.50 -34.34 24.17
C GLN A 280 -4.10 -35.79 23.82
N PRO A 281 -4.51 -36.80 24.61
CA PRO A 281 -4.07 -38.19 24.40
C PRO A 281 -4.33 -38.74 22.99
N ASP A 282 -5.47 -38.39 22.40
CA ASP A 282 -5.87 -38.77 21.02
C ASP A 282 -5.05 -38.07 19.92
N ARG A 283 -4.11 -37.20 20.30
CA ARG A 283 -3.25 -36.43 19.39
C ARG A 283 -1.76 -36.70 19.60
N GLN A 284 -1.40 -37.57 20.54
CA GLN A 284 0.00 -37.91 20.82
C GLN A 284 0.54 -38.87 19.76
N VAL A 285 1.78 -38.64 19.34
CA VAL A 285 2.53 -39.51 18.42
C VAL A 285 3.56 -40.30 19.22
N HIS A 286 3.53 -41.62 19.05
CA HIS A 286 4.38 -42.60 19.74
C HIS A 286 5.11 -43.48 18.72
N GLY A 287 6.04 -44.32 19.18
CA GLY A 287 6.69 -45.35 18.35
C GLY A 287 7.99 -44.92 17.65
N LEU A 288 8.41 -43.67 17.78
CA LEU A 288 9.71 -43.18 17.28
C LEU A 288 10.82 -43.30 18.34
N LYS A 289 12.08 -43.36 17.89
CA LYS A 289 13.26 -43.42 18.77
C LYS A 289 13.42 -42.13 19.59
N PRO A 290 13.89 -42.20 20.86
CA PRO A 290 14.15 -41.01 21.66
C PRO A 290 15.12 -40.03 20.98
N VAL A 291 14.78 -38.75 20.97
CA VAL A 291 15.57 -37.69 20.32
C VAL A 291 15.62 -36.44 21.18
N LYS A 292 16.75 -35.74 21.16
CA LYS A 292 16.90 -34.44 21.81
C LYS A 292 16.60 -33.32 20.80
N VAL A 293 15.77 -32.36 21.19
CA VAL A 293 15.43 -31.20 20.35
C VAL A 293 15.83 -29.92 21.07
N GLN A 294 16.57 -29.05 20.37
CA GLN A 294 16.92 -27.71 20.85
C GLN A 294 16.02 -26.66 20.20
N PRO A 295 15.06 -26.06 20.92
CA PRO A 295 14.28 -24.95 20.41
C PRO A 295 15.08 -23.64 20.49
N ILE A 296 15.04 -22.86 19.42
CA ILE A 296 15.85 -21.64 19.27
C ILE A 296 14.93 -20.49 18.86
N GLN A 297 14.92 -19.40 19.61
CA GLN A 297 14.15 -18.21 19.24
C GLN A 297 14.68 -17.60 17.93
N MET A 298 13.76 -17.25 17.03
CA MET A 298 14.05 -16.55 15.77
C MET A 298 13.04 -15.42 15.56
N HIS A 299 13.52 -14.20 15.33
CA HIS A 299 12.67 -13.08 14.95
C HIS A 299 12.26 -13.19 13.48
N ARG A 300 10.95 -13.28 13.19
CA ARG A 300 10.42 -13.50 11.83
C ARG A 300 10.86 -12.42 10.84
N ASP A 301 10.73 -11.15 11.22
CA ASP A 301 11.03 -9.99 10.35
C ASP A 301 12.41 -9.37 10.65
N TYR A 302 13.23 -10.07 11.43
CA TYR A 302 14.62 -9.70 11.71
C TYR A 302 15.49 -10.94 11.95
N SER A 303 15.30 -11.97 11.11
CA SER A 303 16.02 -13.25 11.26
C SER A 303 17.52 -13.08 11.06
N SER A 304 17.93 -12.16 10.17
CA SER A 304 19.33 -11.83 9.88
C SER A 304 20.07 -11.21 11.07
N GLY A 305 19.36 -10.79 12.11
CA GLY A 305 19.94 -10.22 13.33
C GLY A 305 20.83 -11.18 14.11
N ARG A 306 20.68 -12.50 13.90
CA ARG A 306 21.39 -13.55 14.63
C ARG A 306 21.90 -14.65 13.70
N LYS A 307 22.95 -15.35 14.12
CA LYS A 307 23.44 -16.59 13.47
C LYS A 307 22.82 -17.82 14.11
N PHE A 308 22.38 -18.78 13.29
CA PHE A 308 21.77 -20.03 13.75
C PHE A 308 22.73 -21.22 13.57
N PRO A 309 22.66 -22.25 14.44
CA PRO A 309 23.34 -23.52 14.22
C PRO A 309 22.98 -24.14 12.87
N LYS A 310 23.89 -24.92 12.29
CA LYS A 310 23.61 -25.67 11.06
C LYS A 310 22.39 -26.57 11.23
N ASN A 311 21.66 -26.76 10.13
CA ASN A 311 20.47 -27.62 10.06
C ASN A 311 19.39 -27.22 11.09
N THR A 312 19.11 -25.92 11.23
CA THR A 312 18.05 -25.44 12.11
C THR A 312 16.72 -25.43 11.36
N TRP A 313 15.84 -26.37 11.70
CA TRP A 313 14.54 -26.54 11.06
C TRP A 313 13.52 -25.49 11.50
N LEU A 314 12.63 -25.11 10.61
CA LEU A 314 11.58 -24.14 10.90
C LEU A 314 10.25 -24.60 10.32
N ILE A 315 9.22 -24.74 11.16
CA ILE A 315 7.84 -24.83 10.66
C ILE A 315 7.40 -23.41 10.31
N SER A 316 7.54 -23.05 9.04
CA SER A 316 7.28 -21.68 8.60
C SER A 316 5.81 -21.48 8.28
N ASN A 317 5.09 -20.88 9.23
CA ASN A 317 3.65 -20.61 9.12
C ASN A 317 3.28 -19.16 9.47
N GLY A 318 2.16 -18.71 8.90
CA GLY A 318 1.53 -17.48 9.35
C GLY A 318 1.54 -16.32 8.37
N TRP A 319 1.42 -15.12 8.93
CA TRP A 319 1.46 -13.85 8.21
C TRP A 319 2.90 -13.36 8.17
N PHE A 320 3.47 -13.00 7.02
CA PHE A 320 4.91 -12.70 6.92
C PHE A 320 5.27 -11.30 6.44
N MET A 321 6.48 -10.88 6.84
CA MET A 321 7.33 -9.85 6.24
C MET A 321 6.86 -8.42 6.45
N HIS A 322 6.77 -7.99 7.71
CA HIS A 322 6.68 -6.55 8.00
C HIS A 322 7.97 -5.84 7.59
N ARG A 323 7.82 -4.66 6.98
CA ARG A 323 8.94 -3.82 6.53
C ARG A 323 9.36 -2.88 7.65
N ALA A 324 10.64 -2.91 8.03
CA ALA A 324 11.20 -1.93 8.95
C ALA A 324 11.19 -0.56 8.26
N TYR A 325 10.51 0.42 8.86
CA TYR A 325 10.39 1.78 8.34
C TYR A 325 9.89 1.85 6.89
N GLN A 326 9.02 0.90 6.49
CA GLN A 326 8.52 0.75 5.10
C GLN A 326 9.61 0.42 4.06
N GLY A 327 10.76 -0.09 4.50
CA GLY A 327 11.88 -0.48 3.65
C GLY A 327 11.78 -1.88 3.06
N GLU A 328 12.93 -2.52 2.89
CA GLU A 328 12.99 -3.91 2.46
C GLU A 328 12.56 -4.87 3.58
N VAL A 329 12.05 -6.04 3.17
CA VAL A 329 11.72 -7.11 4.10
C VAL A 329 12.98 -7.92 4.44
N ASP A 330 13.07 -8.40 5.69
CA ASP A 330 14.16 -9.30 6.06
C ASP A 330 13.88 -10.73 5.58
N PHE A 331 14.00 -10.92 4.26
CA PHE A 331 13.86 -12.22 3.61
C PHE A 331 14.83 -12.34 2.41
N PRO A 332 15.44 -13.51 2.16
CA PRO A 332 15.29 -14.79 2.86
C PRO A 332 15.63 -14.83 4.34
N TYR A 333 15.19 -15.89 5.00
CA TYR A 333 15.65 -16.19 6.36
C TYR A 333 17.17 -16.27 6.42
N ALA A 334 17.70 -16.03 7.62
CA ALA A 334 19.12 -16.17 7.89
C ALA A 334 19.69 -17.53 7.48
N GLU A 335 21.00 -17.54 7.22
CA GLU A 335 21.76 -18.75 6.92
C GLU A 335 21.49 -19.85 7.97
N ASN A 336 21.49 -21.11 7.52
CA ASN A 336 21.22 -22.33 8.28
C ASN A 336 19.76 -22.57 8.71
N ILE A 337 18.83 -21.64 8.44
CA ILE A 337 17.40 -21.90 8.61
C ILE A 337 16.87 -22.76 7.45
N LEU A 338 16.24 -23.88 7.80
CA LEU A 338 15.64 -24.84 6.86
C LEU A 338 14.11 -24.83 7.02
N PRO A 339 13.37 -24.01 6.24
CA PRO A 339 11.93 -23.88 6.38
C PRO A 339 11.16 -25.02 5.71
N ILE A 340 10.19 -25.58 6.44
CA ILE A 340 9.05 -26.31 5.89
C ILE A 340 7.89 -25.31 5.80
N MET A 341 7.55 -24.91 4.57
CA MET A 341 6.63 -23.81 4.30
C MET A 341 5.18 -24.32 4.25
N ILE A 342 4.37 -23.96 5.25
CA ILE A 342 2.97 -24.37 5.35
C ILE A 342 2.11 -23.27 5.98
N SER A 343 0.89 -23.07 5.50
CA SER A 343 0.05 -21.93 5.91
C SER A 343 0.76 -20.58 5.76
N PHE A 344 1.59 -20.44 4.73
CA PHE A 344 2.32 -19.23 4.39
C PHE A 344 1.38 -18.18 3.77
N HIS A 345 1.49 -16.92 4.17
CA HIS A 345 0.70 -15.83 3.62
C HIS A 345 1.54 -14.60 3.31
N ILE A 346 1.42 -14.13 2.06
CA ILE A 346 1.97 -12.88 1.57
C ILE A 346 0.85 -11.82 1.61
N GLN A 347 0.94 -10.86 2.52
CA GLN A 347 -0.02 -9.75 2.59
C GLN A 347 0.30 -8.67 1.57
N ASP A 348 1.56 -8.23 1.55
CA ASP A 348 2.05 -7.18 0.68
C ASP A 348 2.63 -7.82 -0.60
N ALA A 349 2.05 -7.48 -1.75
CA ALA A 349 2.51 -8.00 -3.03
C ALA A 349 3.94 -7.57 -3.37
N GLY A 350 4.37 -6.39 -2.90
CA GLY A 350 5.73 -5.88 -3.12
C GLY A 350 6.82 -6.68 -2.39
N VAL A 351 6.45 -7.69 -1.61
CA VAL A 351 7.39 -8.68 -1.04
C VAL A 351 7.99 -9.54 -2.14
N MET A 352 7.22 -9.84 -3.20
CA MET A 352 7.67 -10.73 -4.27
C MET A 352 8.55 -9.98 -5.27
N ASN A 353 9.69 -10.58 -5.56
CA ASN A 353 10.60 -10.21 -6.64
C ASN A 353 11.39 -11.45 -7.07
N GLU A 354 12.23 -11.34 -8.10
CA GLU A 354 13.01 -12.46 -8.63
C GLU A 354 13.89 -13.14 -7.57
N LYS A 355 14.52 -12.35 -6.69
CA LYS A 355 15.38 -12.86 -5.60
C LYS A 355 14.57 -13.68 -4.60
N VAL A 356 13.43 -13.15 -4.14
CA VAL A 356 12.52 -13.84 -3.21
C VAL A 356 11.93 -15.09 -3.84
N ALA A 357 11.53 -15.02 -5.10
CA ALA A 357 10.99 -16.16 -5.84
C ALA A 357 12.03 -17.27 -6.04
N ALA A 358 13.26 -16.93 -6.41
CA ALA A 358 14.36 -17.88 -6.57
C ALA A 358 14.62 -18.65 -5.27
N GLU A 359 14.52 -17.98 -4.14
CA GLU A 359 14.72 -18.58 -2.83
C GLU A 359 13.56 -19.48 -2.40
N LEU A 360 12.32 -19.03 -2.61
CA LEU A 360 11.14 -19.85 -2.34
C LEU A 360 11.11 -21.11 -3.21
N LYS A 361 11.62 -21.08 -4.45
CA LYS A 361 11.77 -22.27 -5.31
C LYS A 361 12.67 -23.34 -4.68
N LYS A 362 13.69 -22.97 -3.90
CA LYS A 362 14.57 -23.93 -3.21
C LYS A 362 13.84 -24.71 -2.12
N HIS A 363 12.81 -24.12 -1.53
CA HIS A 363 12.02 -24.68 -0.43
C HIS A 363 10.63 -25.19 -0.87
N GLY A 364 10.31 -25.10 -2.17
CA GLY A 364 8.99 -25.46 -2.69
C GLY A 364 8.74 -26.97 -2.84
N PRO A 365 7.48 -27.39 -3.05
CA PRO A 365 6.28 -26.55 -3.11
C PRO A 365 5.88 -25.87 -1.80
N ILE A 366 5.25 -24.69 -1.92
CA ILE A 366 4.89 -23.84 -0.79
C ILE A 366 3.43 -24.08 -0.38
N GLY A 367 3.19 -24.48 0.86
CA GLY A 367 1.85 -24.57 1.43
C GLY A 367 1.32 -23.19 1.82
N CYS A 368 0.33 -22.68 1.09
CA CYS A 368 -0.25 -21.36 1.27
C CYS A 368 -1.44 -21.37 2.23
N ARG A 369 -1.64 -20.27 2.95
CA ARG A 369 -2.78 -20.11 3.86
C ARG A 369 -4.10 -19.80 3.13
N ASP A 370 -4.00 -19.07 2.04
CA ASP A 370 -5.11 -18.55 1.24
C ASP A 370 -4.76 -18.64 -0.25
N TRP A 371 -5.79 -18.70 -1.08
CA TRP A 371 -5.63 -18.79 -2.54
C TRP A 371 -4.94 -17.57 -3.14
N THR A 372 -5.14 -16.38 -2.57
CA THR A 372 -4.44 -15.18 -3.04
C THR A 372 -2.92 -15.35 -2.97
N THR A 373 -2.39 -16.02 -1.94
CA THR A 373 -0.96 -16.33 -1.85
C THR A 373 -0.54 -17.38 -2.90
N VAL A 374 -1.40 -18.38 -3.19
CA VAL A 374 -1.14 -19.36 -4.26
C VAL A 374 -0.96 -18.66 -5.60
N TYR A 375 -1.90 -17.77 -5.96
CA TYR A 375 -1.84 -17.07 -7.23
C TYR A 375 -0.58 -16.21 -7.35
N ARG A 376 -0.23 -15.45 -6.30
CA ARG A 376 0.98 -14.60 -6.28
C ARG A 376 2.27 -15.40 -6.45
N LEU A 377 2.36 -16.59 -5.86
CA LEU A 377 3.53 -17.45 -6.02
C LEU A 377 3.61 -18.05 -7.44
N ARG A 378 2.46 -18.42 -8.00
CA ARG A 378 2.33 -18.93 -9.37
C ARG A 378 2.78 -17.90 -10.40
N ASP A 379 2.49 -16.62 -10.22
CA ASP A 379 2.95 -15.54 -11.11
C ASP A 379 4.49 -15.49 -11.25
N TYR A 380 5.23 -15.95 -10.23
CA TYR A 380 6.70 -16.02 -10.23
C TYR A 380 7.24 -17.44 -10.53
N GLY A 381 6.36 -18.37 -10.91
CA GLY A 381 6.69 -19.77 -11.18
C GLY A 381 7.12 -20.56 -9.94
N VAL A 382 6.72 -20.14 -8.73
CA VAL A 382 6.98 -20.88 -7.49
C VAL A 382 5.85 -21.90 -7.30
N PRO A 383 6.13 -23.22 -7.29
CA PRO A 383 5.10 -24.22 -7.04
C PRO A 383 4.45 -24.02 -5.67
N ALA A 384 3.11 -23.97 -5.64
CA ALA A 384 2.36 -23.63 -4.45
C ALA A 384 1.00 -24.35 -4.41
N PHE A 385 0.47 -24.57 -3.22
CA PHE A 385 -0.83 -25.21 -3.02
C PHE A 385 -1.59 -24.59 -1.84
N PHE A 386 -2.92 -24.72 -1.82
CA PHE A 386 -3.71 -24.26 -0.69
C PHE A 386 -3.66 -25.28 0.46
N SER A 387 -2.98 -24.92 1.55
CA SER A 387 -2.88 -25.73 2.78
C SER A 387 -3.89 -25.33 3.86
N GLY A 388 -4.45 -24.11 3.79
CA GLY A 388 -5.24 -23.53 4.87
C GLY A 388 -4.38 -23.03 6.04
N CYS A 389 -4.96 -22.86 7.24
CA CYS A 389 -4.27 -22.22 8.35
C CYS A 389 -3.88 -23.21 9.47
N ALA A 390 -2.60 -23.21 9.85
CA ALA A 390 -2.05 -24.01 10.95
C ALA A 390 -2.77 -23.78 12.28
N THR A 391 -3.38 -22.62 12.49
CA THR A 391 -4.17 -22.35 13.72
C THR A 391 -5.39 -23.25 13.90
N THR A 392 -5.78 -24.01 12.87
CA THR A 392 -6.75 -25.11 12.98
C THR A 392 -6.25 -26.29 13.83
N THR A 393 -4.94 -26.43 14.02
CA THR A 393 -4.30 -27.54 14.78
C THR A 393 -4.01 -27.19 16.24
N VAL A 394 -4.13 -25.92 16.63
CA VAL A 394 -3.74 -25.44 17.99
C VAL A 394 -4.57 -26.08 19.12
N GLY A 395 -5.74 -26.63 18.79
CA GLY A 395 -6.58 -27.38 19.73
C GLY A 395 -5.87 -28.55 20.40
N GLN A 396 -4.80 -29.10 19.79
CA GLN A 396 -4.01 -30.20 20.34
C GLN A 396 -3.39 -29.90 21.72
N VAL A 397 -3.04 -28.63 21.99
CA VAL A 397 -2.39 -28.18 23.24
C VAL A 397 -3.31 -27.34 24.13
N LEU A 398 -4.61 -27.33 23.80
CA LEU A 398 -5.64 -26.56 24.49
C LEU A 398 -6.75 -27.48 25.01
N PRO A 399 -7.45 -27.11 26.09
CA PRO A 399 -8.57 -27.89 26.59
C PRO A 399 -9.75 -27.89 25.61
N LYS A 400 -10.43 -29.04 25.45
CA LYS A 400 -11.68 -29.14 24.69
C LYS A 400 -12.79 -28.32 25.36
N ALA A 401 -13.59 -27.60 24.58
CA ALA A 401 -14.76 -26.88 25.05
C ALA A 401 -15.96 -27.81 25.27
N LYS A 402 -15.94 -28.60 26.35
CA LYS A 402 -16.93 -29.67 26.62
C LYS A 402 -18.40 -29.23 26.66
N PHE A 403 -18.67 -27.95 26.94
CA PHE A 403 -20.02 -27.38 27.05
C PHE A 403 -20.35 -26.40 25.92
N ALA A 404 -19.60 -26.46 24.82
CA ALA A 404 -19.85 -25.72 23.59
C ALA A 404 -21.33 -25.74 23.18
N GLY A 405 -21.89 -24.58 22.82
CA GLY A 405 -23.28 -24.43 22.41
C GLY A 405 -24.34 -24.53 23.52
N ARG A 406 -23.98 -25.00 24.72
CA ARG A 406 -24.92 -25.26 25.83
C ARG A 406 -24.94 -24.19 26.91
N ILE A 407 -23.94 -23.30 26.92
CA ILE A 407 -23.81 -22.24 27.93
C ILE A 407 -24.33 -20.91 27.34
N PRO A 408 -25.20 -20.15 28.04
CA PRO A 408 -25.66 -18.83 27.60
C PRO A 408 -24.60 -17.73 27.81
N LYS A 409 -23.33 -18.01 27.51
CA LYS A 409 -22.20 -17.07 27.59
C LYS A 409 -21.59 -16.89 26.19
N LEU A 410 -21.46 -15.63 25.77
CA LEU A 410 -20.93 -15.22 24.48
C LEU A 410 -19.62 -14.43 24.67
N ALA A 411 -18.53 -14.91 24.07
CA ALA A 411 -17.30 -14.14 23.95
C ALA A 411 -17.34 -13.29 22.68
N VAL A 412 -17.24 -11.97 22.83
CA VAL A 412 -17.26 -10.99 21.74
C VAL A 412 -15.83 -10.47 21.55
N VAL A 413 -15.15 -10.95 20.51
CA VAL A 413 -13.76 -10.59 20.22
C VAL A 413 -13.73 -9.59 19.07
N GLU A 414 -13.66 -8.30 19.43
CA GLU A 414 -13.60 -7.17 18.49
C GLU A 414 -14.76 -7.11 17.46
N ALA A 415 -15.86 -7.82 17.70
CA ALA A 415 -17.09 -7.78 16.89
C ALA A 415 -18.01 -6.61 17.31
N GLY A 416 -18.69 -6.01 16.32
CA GLY A 416 -19.38 -4.70 16.46
C GLY A 416 -20.67 -4.74 17.31
N ARG A 417 -20.95 -3.66 18.05
CA ARG A 417 -21.91 -3.66 19.18
C ARG A 417 -23.41 -3.52 18.83
N LYS A 418 -23.80 -2.95 17.69
CA LYS A 418 -25.22 -2.58 17.44
C LYS A 418 -26.13 -3.79 17.15
N TRP A 419 -25.83 -4.62 16.16
CA TRP A 419 -26.65 -5.78 15.79
C TRP A 419 -26.54 -6.95 16.79
N LEU A 420 -25.44 -7.03 17.55
CA LEU A 420 -25.23 -8.02 18.61
C LEU A 420 -26.27 -7.97 19.73
N LYS A 421 -26.91 -6.82 19.98
CA LYS A 421 -27.85 -6.64 21.10
C LYS A 421 -29.12 -7.47 20.92
N LEU A 422 -29.68 -7.50 19.71
CA LEU A 422 -30.97 -8.16 19.44
C LEU A 422 -30.80 -9.67 19.26
N ARG A 423 -29.86 -10.10 18.43
CA ARG A 423 -29.64 -11.51 18.08
C ARG A 423 -29.17 -12.38 19.26
N TYR A 424 -28.47 -11.80 20.22
CA TYR A 424 -27.92 -12.50 21.38
C TYR A 424 -28.46 -11.98 22.71
N LEU A 425 -29.71 -11.50 22.72
CA LEU A 425 -30.32 -10.85 23.89
C LEU A 425 -30.18 -11.72 25.15
N PHE A 426 -30.47 -13.01 25.05
CA PHE A 426 -30.46 -13.97 26.16
C PHE A 426 -29.07 -14.55 26.52
N MET A 427 -27.99 -14.06 25.90
CA MET A 427 -26.62 -14.48 26.23
C MET A 427 -25.86 -13.40 27.01
N TRP A 428 -25.13 -13.83 28.04
CA TRP A 428 -24.19 -13.01 28.82
C TRP A 428 -22.94 -12.73 27.99
N LYS A 429 -22.62 -11.44 27.76
CA LYS A 429 -21.61 -11.02 26.79
C LYS A 429 -20.34 -10.54 27.50
N TRP A 430 -19.19 -11.02 27.05
CA TRP A 430 -17.88 -10.55 27.51
C TRP A 430 -17.05 -10.07 26.33
N PHE A 431 -16.43 -8.89 26.45
CA PHE A 431 -15.68 -8.27 25.37
C PHE A 431 -14.18 -8.50 25.53
N TYR A 432 -13.53 -8.85 24.43
CA TYR A 432 -12.10 -9.10 24.36
C TYR A 432 -11.45 -8.31 23.23
N ILE A 433 -10.20 -7.93 23.45
CA ILE A 433 -9.31 -7.28 22.47
C ILE A 433 -8.04 -8.14 22.38
N GLN A 434 -7.57 -8.42 21.16
CA GLN A 434 -6.35 -9.19 20.91
C GLN A 434 -5.15 -8.34 20.46
N ILE A 435 -5.34 -7.03 20.28
CA ILE A 435 -4.28 -6.06 20.00
C ILE A 435 -3.98 -5.20 21.23
N GLY A 436 -2.70 -4.92 21.46
CA GLY A 436 -2.26 -3.85 22.36
C GLY A 436 -0.75 -3.66 22.32
N ASP A 437 -0.29 -2.44 22.59
CA ASP A 437 1.15 -2.12 22.54
C ASP A 437 1.97 -2.87 23.60
N HIS A 438 1.34 -3.32 24.69
CA HIS A 438 1.98 -4.18 25.69
C HIS A 438 2.47 -5.51 25.12
N VAL A 439 1.88 -5.99 24.01
CA VAL A 439 2.30 -7.24 23.35
C VAL A 439 3.70 -7.11 22.75
N ARG A 440 4.10 -5.89 22.33
CA ARG A 440 5.42 -5.62 21.74
C ARG A 440 6.57 -5.87 22.73
N ALA A 441 6.26 -5.81 24.03
CA ALA A 441 7.23 -5.97 25.10
C ALA A 441 7.34 -7.43 25.60
N PHE A 442 6.55 -8.35 25.07
CA PHE A 442 6.60 -9.76 25.48
C PHE A 442 7.91 -10.41 25.04
N SER A 443 8.51 -11.20 25.94
CA SER A 443 9.39 -12.28 25.51
C SER A 443 8.58 -13.35 24.77
N LEU A 444 9.26 -14.20 23.99
CA LEU A 444 8.63 -15.29 23.25
C LEU A 444 7.77 -16.19 24.17
N VAL A 445 8.30 -16.60 25.32
CA VAL A 445 7.58 -17.49 26.27
C VAL A 445 6.38 -16.80 26.90
N GLU A 446 6.51 -15.51 27.27
CA GLU A 446 5.37 -14.73 27.78
C GLU A 446 4.26 -14.60 26.74
N GLY A 447 4.62 -14.32 25.47
CA GLY A 447 3.68 -14.22 24.37
C GLY A 447 2.95 -15.55 24.09
N LEU A 448 3.68 -16.67 24.08
CA LEU A 448 3.10 -18.01 23.93
C LEU A 448 2.13 -18.34 25.07
N GLU A 449 2.52 -18.05 26.32
CA GLU A 449 1.69 -18.35 27.48
C GLU A 449 0.47 -17.42 27.58
N ASP A 450 0.59 -16.14 27.24
CA ASP A 450 -0.54 -15.22 27.14
C ASP A 450 -1.52 -15.68 26.05
N ALA A 451 -1.04 -16.06 24.87
CA ALA A 451 -1.87 -16.61 23.80
C ALA A 451 -2.62 -17.88 24.25
N ARG A 452 -1.92 -18.82 24.89
CA ARG A 452 -2.50 -20.07 25.41
C ARG A 452 -3.54 -19.80 26.49
N LYS A 453 -3.24 -18.94 27.47
CA LYS A 453 -4.18 -18.54 28.54
C LYS A 453 -5.39 -17.80 27.98
N MET A 454 -5.20 -16.92 27.00
CA MET A 454 -6.27 -16.20 26.32
C MET A 454 -7.24 -17.17 25.63
N LEU A 455 -6.73 -18.11 24.82
CA LEU A 455 -7.58 -19.09 24.14
C LEU A 455 -8.28 -20.03 25.14
N THR A 456 -7.57 -20.49 26.17
CA THR A 456 -8.15 -21.34 27.23
C THR A 456 -9.36 -20.70 27.90
N LYS A 457 -9.38 -19.36 28.07
CA LYS A 457 -10.54 -18.64 28.63
C LYS A 457 -11.81 -18.83 27.79
N TYR A 458 -11.69 -19.00 26.48
CA TYR A 458 -12.84 -19.16 25.58
C TYR A 458 -13.61 -20.47 25.80
N THR A 459 -12.98 -21.49 26.37
CA THR A 459 -13.65 -22.79 26.68
C THR A 459 -14.80 -22.68 27.68
N LYS A 460 -14.86 -21.58 28.45
CA LYS A 460 -15.92 -21.28 29.41
C LYS A 460 -17.18 -20.68 28.77
N TYR A 461 -17.16 -20.43 27.46
CA TYR A 461 -18.24 -19.80 26.71
C TYR A 461 -18.99 -20.84 25.89
N GLY A 462 -20.29 -20.59 25.64
CA GLY A 462 -21.07 -21.44 24.74
C GLY A 462 -20.85 -21.06 23.28
N LYS A 463 -20.46 -19.82 22.99
CA LYS A 463 -20.23 -19.32 21.63
C LYS A 463 -19.17 -18.21 21.60
N VAL A 464 -18.46 -18.10 20.48
CA VAL A 464 -17.57 -16.98 20.17
C VAL A 464 -18.12 -16.23 18.95
N ILE A 465 -18.06 -14.90 18.98
CA ILE A 465 -18.22 -14.06 17.78
C ILE A 465 -16.98 -13.20 17.62
N THR A 466 -16.42 -13.16 16.41
CA THR A 466 -15.13 -12.50 16.18
C THR A 466 -14.98 -11.93 14.78
N LYS A 467 -14.20 -10.84 14.66
CA LYS A 467 -13.69 -10.35 13.37
C LYS A 467 -12.29 -10.89 13.03
N ARG A 468 -11.64 -11.60 13.96
CA ARG A 468 -10.24 -12.01 13.88
C ARG A 468 -10.12 -13.45 13.40
N LEU A 469 -9.39 -13.67 12.31
CA LEU A 469 -9.09 -15.02 11.81
C LEU A 469 -8.36 -15.87 12.87
N HIS A 470 -7.40 -15.27 13.58
CA HIS A 470 -6.64 -15.93 14.66
C HIS A 470 -7.43 -16.08 15.98
N CYS A 471 -8.71 -15.74 15.98
CA CYS A 471 -9.65 -16.15 17.02
C CYS A 471 -10.62 -17.21 16.47
N TYR A 472 -11.06 -17.02 15.22
CA TYR A 472 -12.01 -17.90 14.55
C TYR A 472 -11.54 -19.36 14.47
N LEU A 473 -10.41 -19.62 13.83
CA LEU A 473 -9.93 -21.00 13.60
C LEU A 473 -9.45 -21.69 14.90
N PRO A 474 -8.72 -21.00 15.81
CA PRO A 474 -8.40 -21.54 17.14
C PRO A 474 -9.60 -21.89 18.01
N ALA A 475 -10.63 -21.03 18.05
CA ALA A 475 -11.81 -21.32 18.86
C ALA A 475 -12.55 -22.56 18.30
N ARG A 476 -12.64 -22.69 16.98
CA ARG A 476 -13.18 -23.89 16.34
C ARG A 476 -12.34 -25.14 16.60
N SER A 477 -11.02 -25.05 16.63
CA SER A 477 -10.16 -26.22 16.91
C SER A 477 -10.33 -26.76 18.33
N MET A 478 -10.76 -25.92 19.29
CA MET A 478 -11.17 -26.34 20.63
C MET A 478 -12.60 -26.91 20.71
N GLY A 479 -13.36 -26.88 19.60
CA GLY A 479 -14.75 -27.35 19.52
C GLY A 479 -15.82 -26.28 19.80
N LEU A 480 -15.47 -24.98 19.85
CA LEU A 480 -16.46 -23.92 20.06
C LEU A 480 -17.23 -23.59 18.78
N PRO A 481 -18.54 -23.33 18.86
CA PRO A 481 -19.30 -22.66 17.81
C PRO A 481 -18.79 -21.23 17.66
N VAL A 482 -18.42 -20.84 16.45
CA VAL A 482 -17.90 -19.50 16.17
C VAL A 482 -18.67 -18.84 15.04
N GLU A 483 -19.09 -17.61 15.27
CA GLU A 483 -19.54 -16.71 14.21
C GLU A 483 -18.39 -15.79 13.78
N PHE A 484 -17.97 -15.91 12.52
CA PHE A 484 -16.90 -15.09 11.94
C PHE A 484 -17.48 -13.93 11.12
N VAL A 485 -17.24 -12.71 11.58
CA VAL A 485 -17.79 -11.46 11.02
C VAL A 485 -16.68 -10.45 10.72
N PRO A 486 -15.73 -10.78 9.82
CA PRO A 486 -14.62 -9.88 9.50
C PRO A 486 -15.13 -8.52 8.98
N SER A 487 -14.33 -7.46 9.18
CA SER A 487 -14.68 -6.11 8.73
C SER A 487 -14.91 -6.04 7.22
N ASN A 488 -14.14 -6.81 6.45
CA ASN A 488 -14.33 -7.01 5.03
C ASN A 488 -14.25 -8.51 4.74
N ARG A 489 -15.32 -9.09 4.20
CA ARG A 489 -15.35 -10.53 3.87
C ARG A 489 -14.50 -10.86 2.66
N SER A 490 -14.26 -9.89 1.78
CA SER A 490 -13.45 -10.07 0.57
C SER A 490 -11.98 -9.78 0.81
N ASP A 491 -11.53 -9.62 2.05
CA ASP A 491 -10.12 -9.50 2.37
C ASP A 491 -9.33 -10.71 1.84
N VAL A 492 -8.15 -10.44 1.26
CA VAL A 492 -7.26 -11.45 0.63
C VAL A 492 -6.94 -12.63 1.54
N ARG A 493 -6.95 -12.40 2.86
CA ARG A 493 -6.61 -13.39 3.89
C ARG A 493 -7.66 -14.48 4.08
N PHE A 494 -8.88 -14.29 3.56
CA PHE A 494 -10.01 -15.16 3.87
C PHE A 494 -10.45 -16.04 2.70
N GLU A 495 -9.85 -15.89 1.53
CA GLU A 495 -10.14 -16.73 0.37
C GLU A 495 -9.76 -18.19 0.67
N GLY A 496 -10.77 -19.08 0.64
CA GLY A 496 -10.64 -20.47 1.07
C GLY A 496 -10.86 -20.72 2.57
N LEU A 497 -11.08 -19.69 3.40
CA LEU A 497 -11.24 -19.82 4.86
C LEU A 497 -12.57 -19.28 5.42
N LEU A 498 -13.40 -18.64 4.60
CA LEU A 498 -14.74 -18.18 5.01
C LEU A 498 -15.73 -19.33 5.10
N ASN A 499 -16.64 -19.25 6.09
CA ASN A 499 -17.82 -20.11 6.20
C ASN A 499 -17.55 -21.62 6.12
N LEU A 500 -16.34 -22.07 6.48
CA LEU A 500 -15.98 -23.48 6.47
C LEU A 500 -17.01 -24.29 7.25
N ASN A 501 -17.60 -25.31 6.64
CA ASN A 501 -18.39 -26.30 7.38
C ASN A 501 -17.45 -27.19 8.23
N GLU A 502 -17.99 -28.20 8.92
CA GLU A 502 -17.18 -29.08 9.76
C GLU A 502 -16.23 -29.96 8.96
N GLU A 503 -16.70 -30.53 7.85
CA GLU A 503 -15.91 -31.36 6.95
C GLU A 503 -14.72 -30.58 6.35
N GLN A 504 -14.97 -29.39 5.79
CA GLN A 504 -13.95 -28.53 5.22
C GLN A 504 -12.91 -28.08 6.26
N PHE A 505 -13.35 -27.73 7.48
CA PHE A 505 -12.44 -27.38 8.57
C PHE A 505 -11.56 -28.57 8.95
N ASN A 506 -12.16 -29.77 9.08
CA ASN A 506 -11.43 -30.98 9.43
C ASN A 506 -10.49 -31.43 8.31
N LYS A 507 -10.86 -31.26 7.03
CA LYS A 507 -9.98 -31.51 5.88
C LYS A 507 -8.72 -30.65 5.96
N ILE A 508 -8.84 -29.36 6.27
CA ILE A 508 -7.69 -28.46 6.47
C ILE A 508 -6.85 -28.93 7.68
N ARG A 509 -7.49 -29.11 8.84
CA ARG A 509 -6.78 -29.48 10.07
C ARG A 509 -6.01 -30.79 9.91
N ASN A 510 -6.70 -31.85 9.50
CA ASN A 510 -6.12 -33.18 9.37
C ASN A 510 -5.09 -33.21 8.23
N GLY A 511 -5.33 -32.46 7.15
CA GLY A 511 -4.36 -32.31 6.06
C GLY A 511 -3.03 -31.69 6.51
N ILE A 512 -3.08 -30.65 7.35
CA ILE A 512 -1.88 -30.04 7.95
C ILE A 512 -1.22 -30.99 8.96
N GLU A 513 -1.99 -31.57 9.87
CA GLU A 513 -1.49 -32.47 10.91
C GLU A 513 -0.78 -33.70 10.31
N ASN A 514 -1.38 -34.36 9.32
CA ASN A 514 -0.79 -35.53 8.67
C ASN A 514 0.50 -35.17 7.92
N LYS A 515 0.50 -34.04 7.21
CA LYS A 515 1.68 -33.57 6.47
C LYS A 515 2.85 -33.28 7.41
N LEU A 516 2.58 -32.55 8.49
CA LEU A 516 3.61 -32.20 9.47
C LEU A 516 4.04 -33.41 10.30
N GLU A 517 3.16 -34.35 10.61
CA GLU A 517 3.53 -35.60 11.26
C GLU A 517 4.59 -36.38 10.47
N ILE A 518 4.35 -36.59 9.17
CA ILE A 518 5.28 -37.30 8.30
C ILE A 518 6.61 -36.54 8.21
N VAL A 519 6.57 -35.24 7.91
CA VAL A 519 7.78 -34.43 7.71
C VAL A 519 8.60 -34.30 9.00
N ILE A 520 7.97 -33.95 10.13
CA ILE A 520 8.65 -33.80 11.41
C ILE A 520 9.19 -35.14 11.89
N GLY A 521 8.45 -36.24 11.70
CA GLY A 521 8.95 -37.59 12.05
C GLY A 521 10.28 -37.90 11.37
N ASN A 522 10.38 -37.63 10.06
CA ASN A 522 11.61 -37.82 9.29
C ASN A 522 12.75 -36.87 9.71
N ILE A 523 12.43 -35.62 10.06
CA ILE A 523 13.41 -34.67 10.63
C ILE A 523 13.96 -35.21 11.96
N LEU A 524 13.09 -35.71 12.83
CA LEU A 524 13.46 -36.24 14.15
C LEU A 524 14.26 -37.55 14.07
N GLU A 525 14.12 -38.31 13.00
CA GLU A 525 14.96 -39.48 12.70
C GLU A 525 16.36 -39.12 12.20
N GLY A 526 16.62 -37.84 11.90
CA GLY A 526 17.93 -37.34 11.48
C GLY A 526 18.17 -37.38 9.98
N LYS A 527 17.11 -37.46 9.15
CA LYS A 527 17.25 -37.39 7.69
C LYS A 527 17.79 -36.04 7.22
N SER A 528 18.50 -36.05 6.09
CA SER A 528 19.05 -34.84 5.48
C SER A 528 17.94 -33.89 4.99
N TYR A 529 18.31 -32.64 4.73
CA TYR A 529 17.39 -31.67 4.16
C TYR A 529 16.80 -32.13 2.82
N GLU A 530 17.65 -32.68 1.95
CA GLU A 530 17.29 -33.17 0.62
C GLU A 530 16.30 -34.34 0.70
N GLU A 531 16.52 -35.27 1.64
CA GLU A 531 15.63 -36.42 1.86
C GLU A 531 14.25 -35.97 2.35
N VAL A 532 14.21 -35.06 3.35
CA VAL A 532 12.97 -34.50 3.88
C VAL A 532 12.21 -33.73 2.80
N MET A 533 12.90 -32.92 1.99
CA MET A 533 12.27 -32.15 0.92
C MET A 533 11.80 -33.03 -0.23
N LYS A 534 12.46 -34.17 -0.51
CA LYS A 534 11.94 -35.17 -1.44
C LYS A 534 10.60 -35.73 -0.96
N ILE A 535 10.53 -36.14 0.31
CA ILE A 535 9.29 -36.62 0.93
C ILE A 535 8.20 -35.54 0.89
N TRP A 536 8.54 -34.29 1.20
CA TRP A 536 7.60 -33.17 1.14
C TRP A 536 7.01 -33.00 -0.26
N ARG A 537 7.84 -33.00 -1.30
CA ARG A 537 7.41 -32.86 -2.70
C ARG A 537 6.43 -33.95 -3.11
N GLU A 538 6.78 -35.21 -2.84
CA GLU A 538 5.93 -36.36 -3.15
C GLU A 538 4.60 -36.28 -2.40
N LEU A 539 4.63 -35.87 -1.13
CA LEU A 539 3.45 -35.79 -0.27
C LEU A 539 2.45 -34.71 -0.69
N VAL A 540 2.93 -33.58 -1.23
CA VAL A 540 2.08 -32.43 -1.57
C VAL A 540 1.75 -32.32 -3.07
N GLN A 541 2.31 -33.17 -3.91
CA GLN A 541 2.09 -33.12 -5.36
C GLN A 541 0.59 -33.12 -5.75
N PRO A 542 -0.29 -33.96 -5.15
CA PRO A 542 -1.72 -33.91 -5.49
C PRO A 542 -2.39 -32.56 -5.16
N ASP A 543 -1.93 -31.87 -4.11
CA ASP A 543 -2.46 -30.56 -3.75
C ASP A 543 -1.98 -29.46 -4.72
N VAL A 544 -0.77 -29.61 -5.26
CA VAL A 544 -0.22 -28.72 -6.31
C VAL A 544 -0.99 -28.89 -7.62
N ASP A 545 -1.25 -30.14 -8.04
CA ASP A 545 -2.01 -30.43 -9.25
C ASP A 545 -3.44 -29.89 -9.15
N PHE A 546 -4.08 -30.07 -7.98
CA PHE A 546 -5.39 -29.48 -7.71
C PHE A 546 -5.35 -27.95 -7.74
N ALA A 547 -4.30 -27.33 -7.20
CA ALA A 547 -4.16 -25.88 -7.23
C ALA A 547 -4.05 -25.34 -8.65
N GLU A 548 -3.30 -25.99 -9.54
CA GLU A 548 -3.19 -25.56 -10.94
C GLU A 548 -4.54 -25.68 -11.68
N ALA A 549 -5.24 -26.80 -11.49
CA ALA A 549 -6.58 -27.01 -12.05
C ALA A 549 -7.58 -25.97 -11.54
N TYR A 550 -7.54 -25.66 -10.23
CA TYR A 550 -8.40 -24.64 -9.65
C TYR A 550 -8.10 -23.25 -10.22
N CYS A 551 -6.82 -22.87 -10.31
CA CYS A 551 -6.40 -21.53 -10.78
C CYS A 551 -6.75 -21.26 -12.24
N THR A 552 -6.80 -22.31 -13.07
CA THR A 552 -7.09 -22.21 -14.52
C THR A 552 -8.56 -22.42 -14.86
N ASN A 553 -9.38 -22.86 -13.90
CA ASN A 553 -10.83 -22.96 -14.08
C ASN A 553 -11.50 -21.59 -13.87
N LEU A 554 -11.75 -20.90 -14.98
CA LEU A 554 -12.30 -19.54 -15.00
C LEU A 554 -13.81 -19.56 -15.32
N GLU A 555 -14.57 -18.65 -14.70
CA GLU A 555 -15.96 -18.42 -15.06
C GLU A 555 -16.08 -17.94 -16.53
N PRO A 556 -17.25 -18.08 -17.18
CA PRO A 556 -17.47 -17.38 -18.45
C PRO A 556 -17.51 -15.86 -18.25
N ILE A 557 -17.08 -15.10 -19.26
CA ILE A 557 -17.30 -13.65 -19.32
C ILE A 557 -18.79 -13.44 -19.59
N LYS A 558 -19.42 -12.52 -18.84
CA LYS A 558 -20.81 -12.15 -19.08
C LYS A 558 -20.89 -11.13 -20.20
N GLU A 559 -21.91 -11.25 -21.03
CA GLU A 559 -22.26 -10.22 -22.02
C GLU A 559 -22.69 -8.92 -21.34
N SER A 560 -22.47 -7.81 -22.02
CA SER A 560 -22.87 -6.48 -21.54
C SER A 560 -24.38 -6.35 -21.45
N THR A 561 -24.87 -5.62 -20.46
CA THR A 561 -26.30 -5.26 -20.37
C THR A 561 -26.67 -4.15 -21.36
N ILE A 562 -25.67 -3.41 -21.86
CA ILE A 562 -25.84 -2.40 -22.91
C ILE A 562 -26.03 -3.10 -24.26
N ASN A 563 -27.10 -2.73 -24.98
CA ASN A 563 -27.28 -3.14 -26.37
C ASN A 563 -26.24 -2.42 -27.26
N LEU A 564 -25.08 -3.05 -27.43
CA LEU A 564 -23.96 -2.51 -28.19
C LEU A 564 -24.33 -2.23 -29.66
N PRO A 565 -25.01 -3.14 -30.40
CA PRO A 565 -25.44 -2.85 -31.77
C PRO A 565 -26.28 -1.58 -31.91
N GLU A 566 -27.30 -1.40 -31.06
CA GLU A 566 -28.14 -0.20 -31.09
C GLU A 566 -27.35 1.06 -30.71
N THR A 567 -26.48 0.95 -29.71
CA THR A 567 -25.61 2.05 -29.25
C THR A 567 -24.67 2.53 -30.36
N TYR A 568 -24.09 1.60 -31.13
CA TYR A 568 -23.20 1.95 -32.25
C TYR A 568 -23.94 2.67 -33.38
N GLN A 569 -25.23 2.39 -33.62
CA GLN A 569 -26.02 3.14 -34.59
C GLN A 569 -26.29 4.58 -34.16
N LYS A 570 -26.43 4.84 -32.84
CA LYS A 570 -26.62 6.20 -32.30
C LYS A 570 -25.40 7.09 -32.56
N PHE A 571 -24.19 6.56 -32.43
CA PHE A 571 -22.96 7.32 -32.69
C PHE A 571 -22.83 7.83 -34.14
N LYS A 572 -23.49 7.18 -35.10
CA LYS A 572 -23.49 7.60 -36.51
C LYS A 572 -24.56 8.64 -36.85
N SER A 573 -25.65 8.68 -36.08
CA SER A 573 -26.84 9.49 -36.38
C SER A 573 -26.92 10.81 -35.59
N HIS A 574 -26.18 10.94 -34.49
CA HIS A 574 -26.27 12.09 -33.58
C HIS A 574 -24.91 12.77 -33.38
N VAL A 575 -24.35 13.33 -34.47
CA VAL A 575 -23.08 14.09 -34.43
C VAL A 575 -23.29 15.49 -34.98
N VAL A 576 -23.08 16.50 -34.15
CA VAL A 576 -23.08 17.91 -34.58
C VAL A 576 -21.66 18.27 -35.01
N THR A 577 -21.50 18.68 -36.28
CA THR A 577 -20.20 19.10 -36.82
C THR A 577 -20.18 20.60 -37.05
N LEU A 578 -19.20 21.31 -36.48
CA LEU A 578 -18.97 22.73 -36.67
C LEU A 578 -17.53 22.99 -37.13
N GLY A 579 -17.35 23.92 -38.07
CA GLY A 579 -16.08 24.12 -38.77
C GLY A 579 -15.98 23.31 -40.06
N LYS A 580 -15.31 23.88 -41.06
CA LYS A 580 -15.10 23.27 -42.39
C LYS A 580 -13.66 23.46 -42.87
N ASN A 581 -12.72 23.62 -41.95
CA ASN A 581 -11.32 23.82 -42.30
C ASN A 581 -10.82 22.54 -43.00
N LYS A 582 -10.03 22.70 -44.08
CA LYS A 582 -9.49 21.57 -44.83
C LYS A 582 -8.69 20.67 -43.88
N ARG A 583 -8.82 19.35 -44.05
CA ARG A 583 -8.12 18.37 -43.20
C ARG A 583 -6.78 18.01 -43.83
N GLY A 584 -5.68 18.41 -43.20
CA GLY A 584 -4.34 17.87 -43.52
C GLY A 584 -4.11 16.48 -42.93
N LYS A 585 -3.23 15.68 -43.55
CA LYS A 585 -2.74 14.41 -42.97
C LYS A 585 -2.02 14.63 -41.63
N ASP A 586 -1.53 15.84 -41.41
CA ASP A 586 -0.83 16.27 -40.20
C ASP A 586 -1.77 16.93 -39.17
N ALA A 587 -3.10 16.85 -39.33
CA ALA A 587 -4.03 17.38 -38.33
C ALA A 587 -3.94 16.61 -37.01
N VAL A 588 -4.14 17.30 -35.89
CA VAL A 588 -4.13 16.70 -34.55
C VAL A 588 -5.58 16.41 -34.13
N ASN A 589 -5.92 15.13 -34.00
CA ASN A 589 -7.22 14.70 -33.54
C ASN A 589 -7.20 14.55 -32.01
N ILE A 590 -8.04 15.32 -31.33
CA ILE A 590 -8.13 15.39 -29.88
C ILE A 590 -9.53 15.00 -29.43
N ALA A 591 -9.64 14.14 -28.41
CA ALA A 591 -10.90 13.76 -27.79
C ALA A 591 -11.01 14.32 -26.37
N PHE A 592 -12.21 14.80 -26.01
CA PHE A 592 -12.58 15.22 -24.66
C PHE A 592 -13.88 14.53 -24.25
N ALA A 593 -14.06 14.27 -22.97
CA ALA A 593 -15.37 13.93 -22.40
C ALA A 593 -15.80 15.00 -21.40
N CYS A 594 -16.99 15.57 -21.57
CA CYS A 594 -17.44 16.72 -20.79
C CYS A 594 -18.96 16.69 -20.54
N ASP A 595 -19.35 16.96 -19.30
CA ASP A 595 -20.73 17.23 -18.92
C ASP A 595 -20.96 18.72 -18.61
N GLN A 596 -22.23 19.11 -18.45
CA GLN A 596 -22.60 20.51 -18.26
C GLN A 596 -21.95 21.22 -17.05
N ASN A 597 -21.47 20.48 -16.05
CA ASN A 597 -20.83 21.06 -14.87
C ASN A 597 -19.39 21.51 -15.12
N LEU A 598 -18.75 21.02 -16.19
CA LEU A 598 -17.34 21.31 -16.54
C LEU A 598 -17.23 22.08 -17.87
N GLN A 599 -18.34 22.63 -18.35
CA GLN A 599 -18.44 23.30 -19.63
C GLN A 599 -17.55 24.56 -19.74
N ASN A 600 -17.30 25.26 -18.63
CA ASN A 600 -16.45 26.46 -18.64
C ASN A 600 -14.97 26.06 -18.62
N GLU A 601 -14.66 25.01 -17.88
CA GLU A 601 -13.33 24.44 -17.74
C GLU A 601 -12.84 23.86 -19.08
N LEU A 602 -13.71 23.17 -19.83
CA LEU A 602 -13.39 22.69 -21.18
C LEU A 602 -12.96 23.86 -22.11
N ALA A 603 -13.66 24.99 -22.07
CA ALA A 603 -13.29 26.16 -22.88
C ALA A 603 -11.90 26.70 -22.52
N VAL A 604 -11.51 26.68 -21.24
CA VAL A 604 -10.17 27.05 -20.77
C VAL A 604 -9.11 26.08 -21.33
N VAL A 605 -9.38 24.77 -21.27
CA VAL A 605 -8.48 23.75 -21.80
C VAL A 605 -8.28 23.94 -23.31
N ILE A 606 -9.37 24.08 -24.08
CA ILE A 606 -9.31 24.33 -25.53
C ILE A 606 -8.51 25.59 -25.83
N ALA A 607 -8.74 26.69 -25.10
CA ALA A 607 -7.97 27.91 -25.26
C ALA A 607 -6.46 27.69 -25.02
N SER A 608 -6.10 26.88 -24.02
CA SER A 608 -4.69 26.53 -23.75
C SER A 608 -4.08 25.68 -24.86
N VAL A 609 -4.84 24.74 -25.46
CA VAL A 609 -4.40 23.96 -26.63
C VAL A 609 -4.16 24.85 -27.83
N VAL A 610 -5.13 25.69 -28.20
CA VAL A 610 -5.09 26.58 -29.37
C VAL A 610 -3.93 27.58 -29.27
N ARG A 611 -3.62 28.08 -28.06
CA ARG A 611 -2.48 29.00 -27.84
C ARG A 611 -1.13 28.34 -28.13
N ASN A 612 -1.01 27.03 -27.91
CA ASN A 612 0.27 26.33 -27.93
C ASN A 612 0.46 25.43 -29.15
N THR A 613 -0.60 25.13 -29.91
CA THR A 613 -0.58 24.20 -31.04
C THR A 613 -0.97 24.93 -32.32
N LYS A 614 -0.01 25.07 -33.24
CA LYS A 614 -0.21 25.78 -34.51
C LYS A 614 -0.81 24.90 -35.61
N ARG A 615 -0.71 23.57 -35.46
CA ARG A 615 -1.29 22.60 -36.39
C ARG A 615 -2.81 22.70 -36.40
N GLU A 616 -3.42 22.22 -37.47
CA GLU A 616 -4.88 22.09 -37.57
C GLU A 616 -5.40 21.16 -36.46
N LEU A 617 -6.48 21.58 -35.80
CA LEU A 617 -7.07 20.90 -34.65
C LEU A 617 -8.47 20.39 -35.02
N ASN A 618 -8.66 19.08 -34.85
CA ASN A 618 -9.97 18.44 -34.88
C ASN A 618 -10.30 17.96 -33.47
N MET A 619 -11.38 18.47 -32.90
CA MET A 619 -11.79 18.16 -31.53
C MET A 619 -13.09 17.37 -31.53
N HIS A 620 -13.02 16.16 -30.98
CA HIS A 620 -14.15 15.27 -30.75
C HIS A 620 -14.58 15.41 -29.28
N VAL A 621 -15.79 15.90 -29.04
CA VAL A 621 -16.28 16.14 -27.68
C VAL A 621 -17.42 15.17 -27.40
N LEU A 622 -17.19 14.24 -26.47
CA LEU A 622 -18.22 13.36 -25.93
C LEU A 622 -19.00 14.16 -24.88
N THR A 623 -20.30 14.34 -25.09
CA THR A 623 -21.11 15.32 -24.36
C THR A 623 -22.23 14.66 -23.57
N ARG A 624 -22.50 15.21 -22.39
CA ARG A 624 -23.70 14.89 -21.58
C ARG A 624 -24.35 16.19 -21.11
N GLY A 625 -25.64 16.36 -21.39
CA GLY A 625 -26.40 17.53 -20.95
C GLY A 625 -25.97 18.87 -21.56
N LEU A 626 -25.27 18.84 -22.69
CA LEU A 626 -24.87 20.01 -23.49
C LEU A 626 -25.63 20.00 -24.81
N GLY A 627 -25.98 21.17 -25.33
CA GLY A 627 -26.75 21.31 -26.56
C GLY A 627 -26.19 22.36 -27.52
N ASP A 628 -26.91 22.59 -28.61
CA ASP A 628 -26.46 23.39 -29.76
C ASP A 628 -26.00 24.81 -29.40
N ASP A 629 -26.63 25.47 -28.44
CA ASP A 629 -26.21 26.79 -27.97
C ASP A 629 -24.77 26.80 -27.43
N TYR A 630 -24.39 25.76 -26.68
CA TYR A 630 -23.04 25.61 -26.17
C TYR A 630 -22.05 25.25 -27.28
N PHE A 631 -22.46 24.41 -28.23
CA PHE A 631 -21.64 24.03 -29.38
C PHE A 631 -21.32 25.25 -30.26
N ALA A 632 -22.34 26.07 -30.56
CA ALA A 632 -22.19 27.32 -31.29
C ALA A 632 -21.29 28.32 -30.53
N LYS A 633 -21.43 28.40 -29.20
CA LYS A 633 -20.55 29.22 -28.34
C LYS A 633 -19.09 28.78 -28.44
N LEU A 634 -18.80 27.48 -28.35
CA LEU A 634 -17.42 26.97 -28.48
C LEU A 634 -16.84 27.27 -29.87
N HIS A 635 -17.59 27.02 -30.94
CA HIS A 635 -17.13 27.29 -32.29
C HIS A 635 -16.87 28.79 -32.51
N LYS A 636 -17.72 29.66 -31.96
CA LYS A 636 -17.50 31.12 -31.99
C LYS A 636 -16.22 31.53 -31.25
N LEU A 637 -15.92 30.92 -30.12
CA LEU A 637 -14.69 31.20 -29.36
C LEU A 637 -13.44 30.70 -30.09
N PHE A 638 -13.54 29.61 -30.85
CA PHE A 638 -12.43 28.93 -31.51
C PHE A 638 -12.74 28.61 -32.98
N PRO A 639 -12.85 29.62 -33.87
CA PRO A 639 -13.34 29.43 -35.25
C PRO A 639 -12.38 28.62 -36.14
N THR A 640 -11.10 28.52 -35.76
CA THR A 640 -10.09 27.75 -36.48
C THR A 640 -10.10 26.25 -36.13
N VAL A 641 -10.90 25.84 -35.14
CA VAL A 641 -11.02 24.44 -34.72
C VAL A 641 -12.22 23.79 -35.41
N ASN A 642 -12.03 22.58 -35.92
CA ASN A 642 -13.14 21.73 -36.35
C ASN A 642 -13.66 20.95 -35.14
N PHE A 643 -14.94 21.06 -34.83
CA PHE A 643 -15.59 20.36 -33.73
C PHE A 643 -16.54 19.27 -34.24
N GLN A 644 -16.52 18.13 -33.55
CA GLN A 644 -17.53 17.08 -33.65
C GLN A 644 -18.04 16.77 -32.25
N PHE A 645 -19.34 17.01 -32.01
CA PHE A 645 -19.98 16.75 -30.73
C PHE A 645 -20.77 15.45 -30.81
N HIS A 646 -20.50 14.53 -29.89
CA HIS A 646 -21.14 13.21 -29.81
C HIS A 646 -21.99 13.16 -28.53
N ASP A 647 -23.30 12.92 -28.67
CA ASP A 647 -24.20 12.86 -27.50
C ASP A 647 -24.15 11.48 -26.84
N PHE A 648 -23.84 11.48 -25.54
CA PHE A 648 -23.79 10.30 -24.68
C PHE A 648 -24.88 10.29 -23.60
N SER A 649 -25.79 11.26 -23.61
CA SER A 649 -26.82 11.44 -22.58
C SER A 649 -27.74 10.22 -22.41
N GLY A 650 -27.93 9.43 -23.48
CA GLY A 650 -28.75 8.21 -23.47
C GLY A 650 -28.05 6.91 -23.05
N ILE A 651 -26.74 6.94 -22.77
CA ILE A 651 -25.97 5.74 -22.40
C ILE A 651 -25.86 5.62 -20.88
N ASN A 652 -26.29 4.47 -20.36
CA ASN A 652 -26.26 4.14 -18.94
C ASN A 652 -25.38 2.90 -18.70
N TYR A 653 -24.36 3.03 -17.87
CA TYR A 653 -23.41 1.97 -17.53
C TYR A 653 -23.84 1.11 -16.32
N GLY A 654 -25.11 1.20 -15.93
CA GLY A 654 -25.70 0.46 -14.82
C GLY A 654 -25.84 1.28 -13.53
N ALA A 655 -26.65 0.77 -12.60
CA ALA A 655 -27.00 1.48 -11.35
C ALA A 655 -25.89 1.46 -10.28
N ASP A 656 -24.89 0.57 -10.41
CA ASP A 656 -23.90 0.24 -9.39
C ASP A 656 -22.49 0.78 -9.70
N LEU A 657 -22.40 1.94 -10.36
CA LEU A 657 -21.13 2.54 -10.77
C LEU A 657 -20.28 2.98 -9.58
N ASN A 658 -19.01 2.58 -9.58
CA ASN A 658 -18.02 3.07 -8.64
C ASN A 658 -17.40 4.38 -9.15
N LEU A 659 -18.18 5.46 -9.06
CA LEU A 659 -17.68 6.81 -9.35
C LEU A 659 -16.84 7.30 -8.17
N MET A 660 -15.60 7.73 -8.44
CA MET A 660 -14.88 8.54 -7.45
C MET A 660 -15.67 9.83 -7.21
N LYS A 661 -15.70 10.36 -5.97
CA LYS A 661 -16.51 11.55 -5.58
C LYS A 661 -16.34 12.82 -6.46
N HIS A 662 -15.33 12.84 -7.33
CA HIS A 662 -14.94 13.95 -8.19
C HIS A 662 -14.91 13.58 -9.69
N ILE A 663 -15.38 12.37 -10.05
CA ILE A 663 -15.47 11.86 -11.42
C ILE A 663 -16.95 11.79 -11.80
N THR A 664 -17.26 12.21 -13.03
CA THR A 664 -18.61 12.17 -13.59
C THR A 664 -18.75 10.97 -14.53
N VAL A 665 -19.99 10.57 -14.82
CA VAL A 665 -20.26 9.42 -15.72
C VAL A 665 -19.63 9.64 -17.09
N SER A 666 -19.41 10.89 -17.52
CA SER A 666 -18.78 11.20 -18.80
C SER A 666 -17.37 10.62 -18.96
N THR A 667 -16.64 10.39 -17.87
CA THR A 667 -15.30 9.79 -17.91
C THR A 667 -15.32 8.38 -18.54
N PHE A 668 -16.40 7.61 -18.36
CA PHE A 668 -16.57 6.29 -18.98
C PHE A 668 -16.81 6.35 -20.49
N ASP A 669 -17.29 7.47 -21.02
CA ASP A 669 -17.61 7.62 -22.45
C ASP A 669 -16.36 7.45 -23.33
N ARG A 670 -15.16 7.70 -22.78
CA ARG A 670 -13.89 7.45 -23.47
C ARG A 670 -13.70 5.99 -23.90
N LEU A 671 -14.31 5.04 -23.17
CA LEU A 671 -14.23 3.62 -23.50
C LEU A 671 -14.86 3.32 -24.86
N PHE A 672 -15.78 4.17 -25.33
CA PHE A 672 -16.44 4.03 -26.63
C PHE A 672 -15.68 4.68 -27.80
N LEU A 673 -14.57 5.38 -27.56
CA LEU A 673 -13.80 6.06 -28.62
C LEU A 673 -13.43 5.15 -29.82
N PRO A 674 -13.10 3.86 -29.66
CA PRO A 674 -12.82 2.99 -30.80
C PRO A 674 -14.00 2.85 -31.78
N ARG A 675 -15.24 2.98 -31.28
CA ARG A 675 -16.49 2.86 -32.08
C ARG A 675 -17.11 4.22 -32.42
N VAL A 676 -16.78 5.28 -31.67
CA VAL A 676 -17.18 6.66 -32.02
C VAL A 676 -16.34 7.20 -33.18
N LEU A 677 -15.05 6.86 -33.21
CA LEU A 677 -14.08 7.39 -34.16
C LEU A 677 -13.58 6.27 -35.10
N GLU A 678 -14.50 5.65 -35.84
CA GLU A 678 -14.21 4.50 -36.72
C GLU A 678 -13.19 4.84 -37.83
N ASP A 679 -13.19 6.09 -38.30
CA ASP A 679 -12.33 6.56 -39.41
C ASP A 679 -10.92 6.97 -38.96
N LEU A 680 -10.61 6.88 -37.67
CA LEU A 680 -9.32 7.28 -37.11
C LEU A 680 -8.56 6.09 -36.53
N ASP A 681 -7.27 5.99 -36.85
CA ASP A 681 -6.38 4.98 -36.31
C ASP A 681 -5.94 5.30 -34.86
N LYS A 682 -5.80 6.59 -34.55
CA LYS A 682 -5.39 7.07 -33.23
C LYS A 682 -6.04 8.41 -32.86
N VAL A 683 -6.14 8.67 -31.56
CA VAL A 683 -6.66 9.95 -31.02
C VAL A 683 -5.93 10.32 -29.73
N LEU A 684 -5.64 11.62 -29.54
CA LEU A 684 -5.15 12.13 -28.26
C LEU A 684 -6.33 12.49 -27.36
N TYR A 685 -6.58 11.68 -26.34
CA TYR A 685 -7.57 11.96 -25.31
C TYR A 685 -6.97 12.87 -24.22
N LEU A 686 -7.72 13.90 -23.83
CA LEU A 686 -7.36 14.87 -22.80
C LEU A 686 -8.53 15.07 -21.82
N ASP A 687 -8.25 14.99 -20.51
CA ASP A 687 -9.20 15.37 -19.47
C ASP A 687 -9.41 16.90 -19.41
N VAL A 688 -10.50 17.31 -18.76
CA VAL A 688 -10.93 18.72 -18.68
C VAL A 688 -10.32 19.50 -17.51
N ASP A 689 -9.55 18.84 -16.64
CA ASP A 689 -8.89 19.39 -15.47
C ASP A 689 -7.38 19.55 -15.68
N ILE A 690 -7.02 20.03 -16.88
CA ILE A 690 -5.64 20.23 -17.32
C ILE A 690 -5.36 21.67 -17.76
N LEU A 691 -4.08 21.98 -17.97
CA LEU A 691 -3.61 23.19 -18.64
C LEU A 691 -2.48 22.82 -19.59
N VAL A 692 -2.68 23.07 -20.88
CA VAL A 692 -1.69 22.78 -21.93
C VAL A 692 -0.73 23.97 -22.10
N ARG A 693 0.56 23.70 -22.00
CA ARG A 693 1.68 24.67 -22.03
C ARG A 693 2.68 24.38 -23.16
N SER A 694 2.41 23.40 -24.01
CA SER A 694 3.27 23.02 -25.14
C SER A 694 2.44 22.48 -26.32
N ASP A 695 3.08 22.39 -27.49
CA ASP A 695 2.46 21.90 -28.73
C ASP A 695 2.11 20.41 -28.63
N VAL A 696 0.82 20.09 -28.46
CA VAL A 696 0.34 18.71 -28.30
C VAL A 696 0.46 17.87 -29.57
N GLY A 697 0.74 18.49 -30.72
CA GLY A 697 1.09 17.77 -31.94
C GLY A 697 2.28 16.83 -31.72
N LYS A 698 3.27 17.25 -30.91
CA LYS A 698 4.43 16.42 -30.55
C LYS A 698 4.05 15.17 -29.77
N LEU A 699 3.02 15.26 -28.94
CA LEU A 699 2.49 14.12 -28.19
C LEU A 699 1.68 13.20 -29.11
N PHE A 700 0.88 13.79 -30.00
CA PHE A 700 0.09 13.05 -31.00
C PHE A 700 0.98 12.28 -31.99
N ASP A 701 2.15 12.81 -32.35
CA ASP A 701 3.07 12.20 -33.32
C ASP A 701 3.82 10.97 -32.78
N LEU A 702 3.69 10.64 -31.49
CA LEU A 702 4.28 9.42 -30.94
C LEU A 702 3.82 8.18 -31.71
N ASP A 703 4.76 7.26 -31.93
CA ASP A 703 4.48 5.98 -32.58
C ASP A 703 3.87 5.00 -31.58
N VAL A 704 2.56 4.79 -31.70
CA VAL A 704 1.79 3.84 -30.88
C VAL A 704 1.43 2.57 -31.63
N ARG A 705 1.97 2.31 -32.83
CA ARG A 705 1.57 1.16 -33.66
C ARG A 705 1.76 -0.20 -32.99
N LYS A 706 2.67 -0.31 -32.02
CA LYS A 706 2.92 -1.54 -31.24
C LYS A 706 2.32 -1.53 -29.84
N HIS A 707 1.52 -0.52 -29.51
CA HIS A 707 1.01 -0.26 -28.18
C HIS A 707 -0.50 0.00 -28.22
N VAL A 708 -1.22 -0.43 -27.18
CA VAL A 708 -2.67 -0.17 -27.10
C VAL A 708 -2.98 1.30 -26.85
N PHE A 709 -2.09 1.99 -26.13
CA PHE A 709 -2.10 3.42 -25.90
C PHE A 709 -0.74 3.90 -25.39
N ALA A 710 -0.52 5.21 -25.36
CA ALA A 710 0.54 5.85 -24.61
C ALA A 710 -0.04 6.69 -23.47
N GLY A 711 0.57 6.65 -22.29
CA GLY A 711 0.15 7.39 -21.10
C GLY A 711 1.29 7.56 -20.12
N LYS A 712 1.05 8.26 -19.01
CA LYS A 712 2.03 8.40 -17.93
C LYS A 712 1.80 7.34 -16.87
N LYS A 713 2.84 6.60 -16.49
CA LYS A 713 2.85 5.66 -15.36
C LYS A 713 2.33 6.33 -14.08
N SER A 714 1.44 5.62 -13.42
CA SER A 714 0.94 5.98 -12.10
C SER A 714 1.96 5.57 -11.04
N GLN A 715 2.23 6.46 -10.10
CA GLN A 715 3.20 6.22 -9.01
C GLN A 715 2.54 6.18 -7.63
N LEU A 716 1.21 6.31 -7.57
CA LEU A 716 0.46 6.28 -6.31
C LEU A 716 0.19 4.85 -5.85
N ASP A 717 0.33 4.63 -4.54
CA ASP A 717 -0.12 3.41 -3.88
C ASP A 717 -1.56 3.06 -4.26
N GLY A 718 -1.79 1.83 -4.72
CA GLY A 718 -3.11 1.37 -5.18
C GLY A 718 -3.38 1.53 -6.68
N TRP A 719 -2.44 2.16 -7.41
CA TRP A 719 -2.42 2.30 -8.88
C TRP A 719 -1.02 2.23 -9.46
N ALA A 720 0.00 1.70 -8.76
CA ALA A 720 1.34 1.60 -9.33
C ALA A 720 1.42 0.46 -10.37
N ASN A 721 0.68 -0.62 -10.13
CA ASN A 721 0.67 -1.83 -10.95
C ASN A 721 -0.72 -2.50 -10.93
N LEU A 722 -0.87 -3.56 -11.73
CA LEU A 722 -2.15 -4.29 -11.83
C LEU A 722 -2.53 -5.04 -10.55
N ILE A 723 -1.57 -5.58 -9.79
CA ILE A 723 -1.88 -6.27 -8.52
C ILE A 723 -2.53 -5.32 -7.50
N ASP A 724 -2.12 -4.05 -7.48
CA ASP A 724 -2.70 -3.00 -6.65
C ASP A 724 -4.15 -2.69 -7.04
N ILE A 725 -4.43 -2.56 -8.34
CA ILE A 725 -5.78 -2.34 -8.88
C ILE A 725 -6.70 -3.50 -8.48
N ILE A 726 -6.28 -4.75 -8.75
CA ILE A 726 -7.06 -5.95 -8.42
C ILE A 726 -7.30 -6.06 -6.91
N THR A 727 -6.29 -5.76 -6.09
CA THR A 727 -6.42 -5.78 -4.63
C THR A 727 -7.45 -4.74 -4.18
N ARG A 728 -7.34 -3.48 -4.64
CA ARG A 728 -8.28 -2.40 -4.30
C ARG A 728 -9.71 -2.72 -4.72
N VAL A 729 -9.91 -3.15 -5.96
CA VAL A 729 -11.25 -3.43 -6.52
C VAL A 729 -11.86 -4.65 -5.84
N SER A 730 -11.12 -5.74 -5.65
CA SER A 730 -11.65 -6.95 -5.02
C SER A 730 -12.17 -6.72 -3.59
N LEU A 731 -11.63 -5.74 -2.87
CA LEU A 731 -12.11 -5.36 -1.53
C LEU A 731 -13.49 -4.66 -1.53
N THR A 732 -13.96 -4.14 -2.65
CA THR A 732 -15.29 -3.50 -2.75
C THR A 732 -16.39 -4.48 -3.20
N LEU A 733 -16.00 -5.65 -3.68
CA LEU A 733 -16.89 -6.67 -4.24
C LEU A 733 -17.34 -7.69 -3.19
N PRO A 734 -18.47 -8.38 -3.39
CA PRO A 734 -18.83 -9.57 -2.63
C PRO A 734 -17.78 -10.69 -2.80
N PRO A 735 -17.60 -11.60 -1.81
CA PRO A 735 -16.49 -12.56 -1.81
C PRO A 735 -16.37 -13.41 -3.08
N ALA A 736 -17.48 -13.97 -3.59
CA ALA A 736 -17.45 -14.80 -4.80
C ALA A 736 -16.93 -14.02 -6.03
N LYS A 737 -17.43 -12.79 -6.25
CA LYS A 737 -16.97 -11.94 -7.35
C LYS A 737 -15.50 -11.50 -7.15
N ALA A 738 -15.12 -11.18 -5.91
CA ALA A 738 -13.75 -10.80 -5.58
C ALA A 738 -12.74 -11.92 -5.89
N TRP A 739 -13.07 -13.17 -5.55
CA TRP A 739 -12.24 -14.35 -5.81
C TRP A 739 -12.16 -14.67 -7.30
N ALA A 740 -13.29 -14.61 -8.02
CA ALA A 740 -13.34 -14.79 -9.47
C ALA A 740 -12.46 -13.76 -10.20
N LEU A 741 -12.55 -12.48 -9.81
CA LEU A 741 -11.71 -11.41 -10.36
C LEU A 741 -10.22 -11.69 -10.14
N ARG A 742 -9.81 -12.01 -8.91
CA ARG A 742 -8.40 -12.33 -8.63
C ARG A 742 -7.92 -13.51 -9.46
N ARG A 743 -8.66 -14.62 -9.44
CA ARG A 743 -8.28 -15.84 -10.15
C ARG A 743 -8.12 -15.58 -11.64
N ARG A 744 -9.09 -14.90 -12.27
CA ARG A 744 -8.98 -14.50 -13.69
C ARG A 744 -7.77 -13.62 -13.92
N ALA A 745 -7.61 -12.55 -13.13
CA ALA A 745 -6.52 -11.59 -13.34
C ALA A 745 -5.13 -12.24 -13.21
N HIS A 746 -4.97 -13.20 -12.29
CA HIS A 746 -3.75 -14.00 -12.16
C HIS A 746 -3.59 -15.06 -13.27
N ALA A 747 -4.68 -15.54 -13.86
CA ALA A 747 -4.63 -16.52 -14.95
C ALA A 747 -4.36 -15.89 -16.32
N THR A 748 -4.87 -14.67 -16.57
CA THR A 748 -4.86 -14.06 -17.90
C THR A 748 -4.09 -12.74 -17.97
N GLY A 749 -3.70 -12.15 -16.84
CA GLY A 749 -3.08 -10.82 -16.77
C GLY A 749 -1.58 -10.85 -16.49
N ALA A 750 -0.92 -9.72 -16.75
CA ALA A 750 0.47 -9.48 -16.38
C ALA A 750 0.53 -8.62 -15.10
N LEU A 751 0.31 -9.22 -13.92
CA LEU A 751 -0.02 -8.44 -12.72
C LEU A 751 1.09 -7.54 -12.16
N THR A 752 2.33 -7.78 -12.53
CA THR A 752 3.48 -6.92 -12.22
C THR A 752 3.63 -5.76 -13.21
N ALA A 753 2.81 -5.70 -14.26
CA ALA A 753 2.87 -4.62 -15.24
C ALA A 753 2.51 -3.28 -14.59
N ASP A 754 3.24 -2.26 -15.03
CA ASP A 754 2.96 -0.87 -14.67
C ASP A 754 1.57 -0.46 -15.14
N THR A 755 0.95 0.43 -14.36
CA THR A 755 -0.32 1.03 -14.70
C THR A 755 -0.18 2.51 -14.97
N TYR A 756 -1.11 3.08 -15.71
CA TYR A 756 -1.02 4.39 -16.34
C TYR A 756 -2.21 5.26 -15.95
N ASN A 757 -1.94 6.54 -15.73
CA ASN A 757 -2.97 7.54 -15.51
C ASN A 757 -3.78 7.74 -16.81
N ALA A 758 -5.10 7.75 -16.69
CA ALA A 758 -5.98 7.80 -17.86
C ALA A 758 -6.27 9.22 -18.36
N GLY A 759 -5.86 10.28 -17.67
CA GLY A 759 -6.31 11.63 -18.01
C GLY A 759 -5.67 12.21 -19.27
N ILE A 760 -4.52 11.69 -19.70
CA ILE A 760 -3.83 12.10 -20.93
C ILE A 760 -3.33 10.83 -21.61
N LEU A 761 -4.00 10.44 -22.70
CA LEU A 761 -3.76 9.19 -23.41
C LEU A 761 -3.69 9.41 -24.92
N LEU A 762 -2.68 8.86 -25.58
CA LEU A 762 -2.73 8.65 -27.03
C LEU A 762 -3.23 7.24 -27.29
N LEU A 763 -4.50 7.11 -27.69
CA LEU A 763 -5.16 5.83 -27.88
C LEU A 763 -4.90 5.28 -29.29
N ASN A 764 -4.56 3.99 -29.39
CA ASN A 764 -4.51 3.28 -30.66
C ASN A 764 -5.88 2.62 -30.91
N LEU A 765 -6.74 3.34 -31.63
CA LEU A 765 -8.11 2.93 -31.88
C LEU A 765 -8.19 1.75 -32.85
N GLU A 766 -7.24 1.64 -33.78
CA GLU A 766 -7.14 0.50 -34.71
C GLU A 766 -6.98 -0.82 -33.95
N ILE A 767 -6.00 -0.89 -33.04
CA ILE A 767 -5.77 -2.09 -32.21
C ILE A 767 -6.97 -2.35 -31.31
N MET A 768 -7.51 -1.32 -30.65
CA MET A 768 -8.66 -1.48 -29.76
C MET A 768 -9.89 -2.04 -30.49
N ARG A 769 -10.15 -1.63 -31.73
CA ARG A 769 -11.20 -2.23 -32.56
C ARG A 769 -10.89 -3.68 -32.93
N LYS A 770 -9.65 -3.96 -33.35
CA LYS A 770 -9.22 -5.31 -33.76
C LYS A 770 -9.32 -6.32 -32.61
N GLU A 771 -9.13 -5.87 -31.38
CA GLU A 771 -9.22 -6.69 -30.16
C GLU A 771 -10.62 -6.67 -29.51
N ASN A 772 -11.65 -6.15 -30.19
CA ASN A 772 -13.02 -6.03 -29.67
C ASN A 772 -13.06 -5.44 -28.25
N PHE A 773 -12.32 -4.33 -28.05
CA PHE A 773 -12.07 -3.76 -26.72
C PHE A 773 -13.34 -3.59 -25.88
N ILE A 774 -14.44 -3.10 -26.49
CA ILE A 774 -15.66 -2.80 -25.75
C ILE A 774 -16.36 -4.09 -25.33
N GLU A 775 -16.57 -4.99 -26.29
CA GLU A 775 -17.24 -6.27 -26.12
C GLU A 775 -16.55 -7.13 -25.04
N GLU A 776 -15.21 -7.13 -25.04
CA GLU A 776 -14.41 -7.96 -24.12
C GLU A 776 -14.20 -7.33 -22.73
N ASN A 777 -14.42 -6.02 -22.56
CA ASN A 777 -14.04 -5.33 -21.31
C ASN A 777 -15.18 -4.59 -20.60
N LEU A 778 -16.34 -4.36 -21.23
CA LEU A 778 -17.42 -3.58 -20.62
C LEU A 778 -18.00 -4.25 -19.36
N TYR A 779 -17.95 -5.58 -19.28
CA TYR A 779 -18.35 -6.33 -18.07
C TYR A 779 -17.54 -5.92 -16.83
N LEU A 780 -16.30 -5.45 -16.99
CA LEU A 780 -15.47 -4.97 -15.88
C LEU A 780 -16.11 -3.75 -15.20
N VAL A 781 -16.78 -2.90 -15.97
CA VAL A 781 -17.53 -1.76 -15.44
C VAL A 781 -18.82 -2.24 -14.79
N GLU A 782 -19.64 -2.98 -15.53
CA GLU A 782 -21.01 -3.32 -15.13
C GLU A 782 -21.07 -4.30 -13.96
N GLU A 783 -20.20 -5.32 -13.94
CA GLU A 783 -20.26 -6.43 -12.98
C GLU A 783 -19.26 -6.30 -11.83
N LEU A 784 -18.11 -5.70 -12.11
CA LEU A 784 -16.96 -5.62 -11.20
C LEU A 784 -16.67 -4.20 -10.71
N ARG A 785 -17.43 -3.20 -11.18
CA ARG A 785 -17.37 -1.81 -10.71
C ARG A 785 -15.98 -1.17 -10.87
N LEU A 786 -15.26 -1.54 -11.93
CA LEU A 786 -14.03 -0.87 -12.30
C LEU A 786 -14.35 0.49 -12.92
N ASN A 787 -13.48 1.48 -12.67
CA ASN A 787 -13.53 2.73 -13.42
C ASN A 787 -12.82 2.56 -14.78
N ASP A 788 -12.96 3.54 -15.65
CA ASP A 788 -12.35 3.59 -16.98
C ASP A 788 -10.82 3.42 -16.95
N GLN A 789 -10.12 4.06 -16.00
CA GLN A 789 -8.68 3.91 -15.85
C GLN A 789 -8.30 2.45 -15.50
N ASP A 790 -9.03 1.83 -14.60
CA ASP A 790 -8.79 0.45 -14.17
C ASP A 790 -9.03 -0.53 -15.33
N VAL A 791 -10.09 -0.30 -16.13
CA VAL A 791 -10.40 -1.07 -17.35
C VAL A 791 -9.29 -0.96 -18.38
N MET A 792 -8.87 0.26 -18.72
CA MET A 792 -7.80 0.52 -19.70
C MET A 792 -6.49 -0.16 -19.27
N ASN A 793 -6.17 -0.10 -17.98
CA ASN A 793 -4.97 -0.74 -17.45
C ASN A 793 -5.03 -2.26 -17.52
N LEU A 794 -6.15 -2.88 -17.13
CA LEU A 794 -6.32 -4.34 -17.24
C LEU A 794 -6.25 -4.81 -18.69
N TYR A 795 -6.94 -4.13 -19.60
CA TYR A 795 -6.88 -4.42 -21.04
C TYR A 795 -5.46 -4.27 -21.59
N SER A 796 -4.71 -3.25 -21.13
CA SER A 796 -3.36 -3.03 -21.61
C SER A 796 -2.44 -4.21 -21.31
N ALA A 797 -2.60 -4.86 -20.15
CA ALA A 797 -1.73 -5.92 -19.67
C ALA A 797 -0.22 -5.59 -19.86
N GLY A 798 0.17 -4.33 -19.63
CA GLY A 798 1.57 -3.86 -19.79
C GLY A 798 1.98 -3.47 -21.22
N ARG A 799 1.06 -3.45 -22.18
CA ARG A 799 1.32 -3.07 -23.59
C ARG A 799 1.23 -1.57 -23.86
N ALA A 800 1.23 -0.74 -22.82
CA ALA A 800 1.16 0.71 -22.94
C ALA A 800 2.55 1.37 -23.06
N LEU A 801 2.63 2.44 -23.84
CA LEU A 801 3.85 3.22 -24.01
C LEU A 801 3.95 4.31 -22.91
N GLN A 802 5.09 4.38 -22.21
CA GLN A 802 5.35 5.47 -21.27
C GLN A 802 5.68 6.77 -22.00
N ILE A 803 4.90 7.82 -21.72
CA ILE A 803 5.22 9.18 -22.15
C ILE A 803 6.15 9.87 -21.15
N ASN A 804 6.82 10.94 -21.56
CA ASN A 804 7.58 11.77 -20.63
C ASN A 804 6.64 12.42 -19.59
N ASP A 805 7.03 12.39 -18.31
CA ASP A 805 6.20 12.85 -17.18
C ASP A 805 5.75 14.33 -17.32
N ASP A 806 6.49 15.18 -18.03
CA ASP A 806 6.09 16.57 -18.26
C ASP A 806 4.80 16.70 -19.09
N TRP A 807 4.45 15.67 -19.89
CA TRP A 807 3.19 15.62 -20.64
C TRP A 807 1.98 15.27 -19.78
N ASN A 808 2.18 14.87 -18.52
CA ASN A 808 1.11 14.64 -17.55
C ASN A 808 1.64 14.95 -16.14
N TYR A 809 2.02 16.22 -15.96
CA TYR A 809 2.58 16.70 -14.70
C TYR A 809 1.45 16.96 -13.71
N VAL A 810 1.43 16.20 -12.63
CA VAL A 810 0.50 16.31 -11.52
C VAL A 810 1.19 17.08 -10.38
N PRO A 811 0.79 18.34 -10.11
CA PRO A 811 1.49 19.21 -9.15
C PRO A 811 1.61 18.67 -7.74
N THR A 812 0.73 17.74 -7.37
CA THR A 812 0.70 17.13 -6.05
C THR A 812 1.60 15.90 -5.94
N GLN A 813 2.21 15.45 -7.04
CA GLN A 813 2.93 14.19 -7.12
C GLN A 813 4.32 14.32 -7.75
N ASP A 814 4.46 15.22 -8.72
CA ASP A 814 5.65 15.28 -9.58
C ASP A 814 6.52 16.50 -9.31
N TYR A 815 7.74 16.43 -9.85
CA TYR A 815 8.64 17.57 -9.97
C TYR A 815 8.93 17.87 -11.44
N SER A 816 8.68 19.10 -11.86
CA SER A 816 9.12 19.64 -13.15
C SER A 816 9.28 21.16 -13.04
N LYS A 817 10.33 21.69 -13.66
CA LYS A 817 10.52 23.14 -13.79
C LYS A 817 9.72 23.71 -14.97
N ASN A 818 9.40 22.88 -15.95
CA ASN A 818 8.67 23.32 -17.14
C ASN A 818 7.71 22.23 -17.65
N PRO A 819 6.61 21.97 -16.93
CA PRO A 819 5.64 20.98 -17.35
C PRO A 819 4.97 21.39 -18.66
N LYS A 820 4.76 20.42 -19.56
CA LYS A 820 4.11 20.61 -20.87
C LYS A 820 2.59 20.56 -20.77
N ILE A 821 2.07 19.70 -19.90
CA ILE A 821 0.66 19.70 -19.51
C ILE A 821 0.60 19.56 -17.99
N VAL A 822 -0.05 20.51 -17.34
CA VAL A 822 -0.37 20.44 -15.91
C VAL A 822 -1.72 19.74 -15.78
N HIS A 823 -1.79 18.70 -14.97
CA HIS A 823 -3.01 17.91 -14.72
C HIS A 823 -3.33 17.95 -13.23
N TRP A 824 -4.43 18.59 -12.85
CA TRP A 824 -4.87 18.68 -11.46
C TRP A 824 -5.66 17.43 -11.03
N ALA A 825 -5.03 16.26 -11.20
CA ALA A 825 -5.60 14.96 -10.86
C ALA A 825 -5.97 14.90 -9.35
N GLY A 826 -7.20 14.46 -9.06
CA GLY A 826 -7.72 14.36 -7.70
C GLY A 826 -8.49 15.60 -7.21
N PRO A 827 -8.55 15.86 -5.89
CA PRO A 827 -9.55 16.79 -5.32
C PRO A 827 -9.20 18.29 -5.43
N GLY A 828 -7.91 18.62 -5.50
CA GLY A 828 -7.42 20.00 -5.64
C GLY A 828 -7.59 20.45 -7.08
N LYS A 829 -8.37 21.51 -7.31
CA LYS A 829 -8.71 22.02 -8.65
C LYS A 829 -8.42 23.52 -8.74
N PRO A 830 -7.99 24.04 -9.89
CA PRO A 830 -7.61 25.45 -10.03
C PRO A 830 -8.82 26.40 -9.94
N TRP A 831 -10.04 25.93 -10.21
CA TRP A 831 -11.26 26.73 -10.02
C TRP A 831 -11.83 26.70 -8.58
N LYS A 832 -11.19 25.98 -7.65
CA LYS A 832 -11.59 25.95 -6.24
C LYS A 832 -10.82 26.98 -5.41
N LYS A 833 -11.33 27.24 -4.19
CA LYS A 833 -10.73 28.20 -3.24
C LYS A 833 -9.34 27.80 -2.73
N GLN A 834 -9.07 26.49 -2.64
CA GLN A 834 -7.77 26.00 -2.18
C GLN A 834 -6.70 26.27 -3.23
N PHE A 835 -5.52 26.68 -2.78
CA PHE A 835 -4.40 26.94 -3.68
C PHE A 835 -3.92 25.66 -4.37
N ALA A 836 -3.59 25.77 -5.66
CA ALA A 836 -2.88 24.74 -6.42
C ALA A 836 -1.81 25.41 -7.29
N LEU A 837 -0.65 24.78 -7.45
CA LEU A 837 0.37 25.29 -8.37
C LEU A 837 -0.22 25.47 -9.78
N TYR A 838 0.21 26.52 -10.49
CA TYR A 838 -0.27 26.92 -11.83
C TYR A 838 -1.74 27.39 -11.88
N GLN A 839 -2.43 27.51 -10.75
CA GLN A 839 -3.81 28.00 -10.67
C GLN A 839 -3.97 29.43 -11.25
N GLY A 840 -2.94 30.27 -11.11
CA GLY A 840 -2.94 31.63 -11.64
C GLY A 840 -3.07 31.68 -13.17
N GLU A 841 -2.33 30.82 -13.88
CA GLU A 841 -2.40 30.73 -15.36
C GLU A 841 -3.79 30.28 -15.82
N PHE A 842 -4.36 29.25 -15.18
CA PHE A 842 -5.72 28.78 -15.49
C PHE A 842 -6.76 29.88 -15.31
N ASN A 843 -6.72 30.58 -14.17
CA ASN A 843 -7.67 31.65 -13.85
C ASN A 843 -7.53 32.86 -14.77
N ALA A 844 -6.32 33.17 -15.25
CA ALA A 844 -6.10 34.23 -16.22
C ALA A 844 -6.80 33.92 -17.56
N ILE A 845 -6.64 32.69 -18.08
CA ILE A 845 -7.33 32.24 -19.30
C ILE A 845 -8.86 32.27 -19.10
N ALA A 846 -9.35 31.78 -17.95
CA ALA A 846 -10.77 31.80 -17.63
C ALA A 846 -11.34 33.24 -17.59
N ALA A 847 -10.59 34.19 -17.04
CA ALA A 847 -10.98 35.59 -16.99
C ALA A 847 -10.99 36.25 -18.38
N GLU A 848 -10.05 35.88 -19.27
CA GLU A 848 -10.02 36.34 -20.66
C GLU A 848 -11.21 35.83 -21.47
N LEU A 849 -11.56 34.55 -21.31
CA LEU A 849 -12.71 33.95 -22.01
C LEU A 849 -14.05 34.56 -21.57
N LYS A 850 -14.19 34.99 -20.30
CA LYS A 850 -15.40 35.68 -19.82
C LYS A 850 -15.63 37.06 -20.46
N LYS A 851 -14.59 37.66 -21.06
CA LYS A 851 -14.67 38.95 -21.74
C LYS A 851 -15.03 38.84 -23.22
N LYS A 852 -15.01 37.63 -23.79
CA LYS A 852 -15.36 37.33 -25.18
C LYS A 852 -16.75 36.70 -25.25
#